data_AF-A0A0D0AAF6-F1
#
_entry.id   AF-A0A0D0AAF6-F1
#
_cell.length_a   1.000
_cell.length_b   1.000
_cell.length_c   1.000
_cell.angle_alpha   90.00
_cell.angle_beta   90.00
_cell.angle_gamma   90.00
#
_symmetry.space_group_name_H-M   'P 1'
#
loop_
_entity.id
_entity.type
_entity.pdbx_description
1 polymer ?
#
loop_
_entity_poly.entity_id
_entity_poly.type
_entity_poly.pdbx_seq_one_letter_code
_entity_poly.pdbx_strand_id
1 'polypeptide(L)'
;MRVTRASAAKTCANEKARDILATEAASTFSLKEKGVFTNVSRAMVRDLVANLDIPLRSINATINVVAEALGVEVEGDVSQRSIRRMVIEGGIAAETQLVDEITCARGVTLSGDGTTHKNINYQSHHVTLTLPDGQTATRLAGILHEVNHTTNEMYSTYNDVMGGHNAADIRDFAPKVKGMLTDHAEDQKKLVRLFAEWKRECEREVRGEKALACLPPADVVRLLSEMMENVIETAGGYQQWDLLSLDERQLHSSKAIRQLRMTFGEKEFASLSSAEKEAVDFFVWAGCCMHKELNAAKGGNTRMRAWWEQNGVDGPVLLMNKDNAAAASAGSSVAKDRAVQVSTGGGQKTLDLAGSVFRHKDDKKGQHNSLRYYLETELGFTSQWPNTSNTRYHSHGDAACEYLVHKSWYMQFLEIVLFKKESRTHTNMEQNVFRGFSCLRTEEEITCWASYNQCLTHPYLRTIRNSSTNILDLGPIHAKVIAHLQCLIADVDLVLGPSASHETATLDGRPFERPEAIYAIQRIAQDQKNYPHLRRLLVTFLEGALDTWVRFCGEFTAGGVIDKSSAAQREMAYMKTTNNDNEGALGTVRTSLRRAPHMSLSHLNSRFMYKKNMTGTYIQKFLRPGAQKRLLKKARAVDTRGDERKRRVAQANYDKERVRKNKQLDVRRKEQREAAEAKLTAVVPRLTLAEVEKLRVDEINLQIRWYRQFDKDVPAAKNTPSGKAKKVEVLMDAVGRYVRGETHPKHDTQHSMEQPDGSNNAQGMPGCEDEYDDE
;
A
#
# COMPACT_ATOMS: atom_id res chain seq x y z
N MET A 1 7.30 -92.28 1.93
CA MET A 1 7.81 -91.00 1.35
C MET A 1 6.74 -90.00 0.87
N ARG A 2 5.49 -90.39 0.57
CA ARG A 2 4.44 -89.43 0.12
C ARG A 2 3.78 -88.61 1.26
N VAL A 3 3.72 -89.12 2.49
CA VAL A 3 3.04 -88.44 3.62
C VAL A 3 3.89 -87.28 4.20
N THR A 4 5.21 -87.40 4.20
CA THR A 4 6.13 -86.36 4.69
C THR A 4 6.26 -85.16 3.75
N ARG A 5 6.11 -85.36 2.43
CA ARG A 5 6.10 -84.25 1.45
C ARG A 5 4.83 -83.39 1.52
N ALA A 6 3.68 -83.97 1.85
CA ALA A 6 2.42 -83.23 2.00
C ALA A 6 2.40 -82.35 3.27
N SER A 7 3.00 -82.82 4.37
CA SER A 7 3.20 -82.06 5.61
C SER A 7 4.13 -80.86 5.39
N ALA A 8 5.30 -81.06 4.78
CA ALA A 8 6.25 -79.99 4.50
C ALA A 8 5.71 -78.94 3.51
N ALA A 9 4.94 -79.37 2.50
CA ALA A 9 4.29 -78.44 1.57
C ALA A 9 3.21 -77.59 2.25
N LYS A 10 2.47 -78.15 3.22
CA LYS A 10 1.46 -77.42 4.01
C LYS A 10 2.10 -76.42 4.97
N THR A 11 3.23 -76.76 5.59
CA THR A 11 3.99 -75.83 6.45
C THR A 11 4.59 -74.69 5.63
N CYS A 12 5.19 -74.97 4.48
CA CYS A 12 5.73 -73.95 3.56
C CYS A 12 4.64 -73.03 2.99
N ALA A 13 3.45 -73.57 2.70
CA ALA A 13 2.30 -72.77 2.27
C ALA A 13 1.76 -71.87 3.39
N ASN A 14 1.75 -72.36 4.64
CA ASN A 14 1.36 -71.57 5.81
C ASN A 14 2.40 -70.50 6.17
N GLU A 15 3.69 -70.77 6.00
CA GLU A 15 4.77 -69.79 6.16
C GLU A 15 4.71 -68.72 5.06
N LYS A 16 4.51 -69.11 3.80
CA LYS A 16 4.28 -68.15 2.71
C LYS A 16 3.00 -67.34 2.91
N ALA A 17 1.92 -67.95 3.39
CA ALA A 17 0.70 -67.24 3.73
C ALA A 17 0.90 -66.27 4.91
N ARG A 18 1.75 -66.63 5.90
CA ARG A 18 2.15 -65.72 6.99
C ARG A 18 3.06 -64.60 6.52
N ASP A 19 3.99 -64.85 5.61
CA ASP A 19 4.85 -63.83 5.02
C ASP A 19 4.07 -62.88 4.11
N ILE A 20 3.09 -63.40 3.35
CA ILE A 20 2.12 -62.61 2.58
C ILE A 20 1.23 -61.80 3.53
N LEU A 21 0.68 -62.39 4.60
CA LEU A 21 -0.09 -61.66 5.63
C LEU A 21 0.75 -60.64 6.42
N ALA A 22 2.05 -60.86 6.58
CA ALA A 22 2.97 -59.92 7.21
C ALA A 22 3.41 -58.80 6.26
N THR A 23 3.36 -59.02 4.93
CA THR A 23 3.53 -57.97 3.90
C THR A 23 2.22 -57.28 3.53
N GLU A 24 1.07 -57.91 3.77
CA GLU A 24 -0.30 -57.38 3.62
C GLU A 24 -0.86 -56.77 4.92
N ALA A 25 -0.11 -56.82 6.03
CA ALA A 25 -0.49 -56.11 7.24
C ALA A 25 -0.51 -54.61 6.92
N ALA A 26 -1.71 -54.07 6.69
CA ALA A 26 -1.93 -52.65 6.43
C ALA A 26 -1.12 -51.86 7.45
N SER A 27 -0.12 -51.12 6.98
CA SER A 27 0.73 -50.36 7.89
C SER A 27 -0.18 -49.36 8.61
N THR A 28 -0.31 -49.48 9.93
CA THR A 28 -1.16 -48.57 10.70
C THR A 28 -0.41 -47.28 10.98
N PHE A 29 -0.98 -46.15 10.58
CA PHE A 29 -0.50 -44.82 10.93
C PHE A 29 -1.30 -44.26 12.11
N SER A 30 -0.69 -44.20 13.28
CA SER A 30 -1.34 -43.67 14.48
C SER A 30 -1.15 -42.17 14.63
N LEU A 31 -2.26 -41.43 14.72
CA LEU A 31 -2.20 -39.97 14.88
C LEU A 31 -1.66 -39.56 16.27
N LYS A 32 -1.80 -40.43 17.27
CA LYS A 32 -1.47 -40.17 18.67
C LYS A 32 -0.61 -41.29 19.23
N GLU A 33 0.40 -40.94 20.02
CA GLU A 33 1.12 -41.89 20.85
C GLU A 33 0.83 -41.57 22.32
N LYS A 34 0.38 -42.56 23.09
CA LYS A 34 0.01 -42.40 24.52
C LYS A 34 -0.96 -41.23 24.75
N GLY A 35 -1.95 -41.09 23.86
CA GLY A 35 -2.97 -40.03 23.91
C GLY A 35 -2.48 -38.63 23.47
N VAL A 36 -1.23 -38.49 23.04
CA VAL A 36 -0.64 -37.22 22.59
C VAL A 36 -0.38 -37.28 21.09
N PHE A 37 -0.84 -36.27 20.34
CA PHE A 37 -0.55 -36.19 18.91
C PHE A 37 0.96 -36.14 18.65
N THR A 38 1.44 -37.02 17.77
CA THR A 38 2.86 -37.11 17.41
C THR A 38 3.32 -35.87 16.65
N ASN A 39 4.62 -35.55 16.72
CA ASN A 39 5.17 -34.41 15.99
C ASN A 39 4.96 -34.50 14.48
N VAL A 40 5.00 -35.73 13.93
CA VAL A 40 4.73 -36.02 12.51
C VAL A 40 3.28 -35.66 12.17
N SER A 41 2.31 -36.14 12.94
CA SER A 41 0.89 -35.82 12.73
C SER A 41 0.61 -34.31 12.83
N ARG A 42 1.27 -33.62 13.77
CA ARG A 42 1.14 -32.16 13.90
C ARG A 42 1.71 -31.42 12.70
N ALA A 43 2.87 -31.85 12.20
CA ALA A 43 3.50 -31.26 11.01
C ALA A 43 2.62 -31.46 9.78
N MET A 44 2.15 -32.70 9.55
CA MET A 44 1.21 -33.02 8.48
C MET A 44 -0.03 -32.10 8.53
N VAL A 45 -0.69 -31.98 9.69
CA VAL A 45 -1.88 -31.13 9.83
C VAL A 45 -1.58 -29.66 9.52
N ARG A 46 -0.43 -29.12 9.97
CA ARG A 46 -0.03 -27.75 9.61
C ARG A 46 0.16 -27.60 8.10
N ASP A 47 0.81 -28.55 7.45
CA ASP A 47 1.07 -28.50 6.01
C ASP A 47 -0.22 -28.61 5.18
N LEU A 48 -1.13 -29.51 5.55
CA LEU A 48 -2.45 -29.63 4.91
C LEU A 48 -3.23 -28.30 5.00
N VAL A 49 -3.21 -27.62 6.15
CA VAL A 49 -3.97 -26.37 6.35
C VAL A 49 -3.27 -25.15 5.74
N ALA A 50 -1.96 -24.98 5.99
CA ALA A 50 -1.23 -23.78 5.62
C ALA A 50 -0.68 -23.85 4.19
N ASN A 51 -0.10 -24.98 3.77
CA ASN A 51 0.53 -25.10 2.47
C ASN A 51 -0.47 -25.48 1.38
N LEU A 52 -1.38 -26.42 1.68
CA LEU A 52 -2.35 -26.96 0.72
C LEU A 52 -3.75 -26.32 0.80
N ASP A 53 -3.95 -25.37 1.72
CA ASP A 53 -5.20 -24.63 1.90
C ASP A 53 -6.45 -25.51 2.12
N ILE A 54 -6.27 -26.69 2.72
CA ILE A 54 -7.36 -27.63 2.99
C ILE A 54 -8.25 -27.09 4.13
N PRO A 55 -9.59 -27.03 3.95
CA PRO A 55 -10.50 -26.61 5.00
C PRO A 55 -10.38 -27.50 6.24
N LEU A 56 -10.42 -26.89 7.44
CA LEU A 56 -10.29 -27.61 8.72
C LEU A 56 -11.26 -28.79 8.87
N ARG A 57 -12.50 -28.65 8.35
CA ARG A 57 -13.52 -29.71 8.38
C ARG A 57 -13.20 -30.92 7.49
N SER A 58 -12.31 -30.74 6.52
CA SER A 58 -11.95 -31.75 5.52
C SER A 58 -10.66 -32.49 5.87
N ILE A 59 -9.94 -32.10 6.94
CA ILE A 59 -8.62 -32.66 7.27
C ILE A 59 -8.67 -34.16 7.52
N ASN A 60 -9.57 -34.66 8.38
CA ASN A 60 -9.70 -36.10 8.62
C ASN A 60 -10.07 -36.85 7.34
N ALA A 61 -10.99 -36.30 6.54
CA ALA A 61 -11.39 -36.90 5.27
C ALA A 61 -10.21 -36.97 4.28
N THR A 62 -9.40 -35.92 4.18
CA THR A 62 -8.19 -35.92 3.34
C THR A 62 -7.19 -36.97 3.80
N ILE A 63 -6.91 -37.04 5.11
CA ILE A 63 -5.97 -38.02 5.67
C ILE A 63 -6.45 -39.44 5.34
N ASN A 64 -7.74 -39.74 5.56
CA ASN A 64 -8.30 -41.06 5.30
C ASN A 64 -8.29 -41.41 3.82
N VAL A 65 -8.69 -40.49 2.92
CA VAL A 65 -8.70 -40.74 1.47
C VAL A 65 -7.29 -41.04 0.94
N VAL A 66 -6.27 -40.31 1.41
CA VAL A 66 -4.89 -40.54 0.99
C VAL A 66 -4.36 -41.85 1.58
N ALA A 67 -4.67 -42.14 2.84
CA ALA A 67 -4.23 -43.37 3.50
C ALA A 67 -4.87 -44.63 2.89
N GLU A 68 -6.18 -44.57 2.59
CA GLU A 68 -6.92 -45.64 1.90
C GLU A 68 -6.30 -45.95 0.53
N ALA A 69 -5.98 -44.91 -0.26
CA ALA A 69 -5.31 -45.07 -1.55
C ALA A 69 -3.91 -45.71 -1.44
N LEU A 70 -3.26 -45.64 -0.27
CA LEU A 70 -1.95 -46.20 0.00
C LEU A 70 -2.01 -47.54 0.77
N GLY A 71 -3.19 -48.06 1.09
CA GLY A 71 -3.35 -49.28 1.90
C GLY A 71 -2.93 -49.13 3.37
N VAL A 72 -2.97 -47.90 3.90
CA VAL A 72 -2.58 -47.53 5.27
C VAL A 72 -3.83 -47.35 6.12
N GLU A 73 -3.94 -48.05 7.25
CA GLU A 73 -5.02 -47.81 8.22
C GLU A 73 -4.67 -46.61 9.11
N VAL A 74 -5.60 -45.67 9.31
CA VAL A 74 -5.38 -44.49 10.17
C VAL A 74 -6.02 -44.72 11.53
N GLU A 75 -5.20 -44.76 12.59
CA GLU A 75 -5.70 -44.87 13.96
C GLU A 75 -5.94 -43.49 14.57
N GLY A 76 -7.21 -43.25 14.94
CA GLY A 76 -7.67 -42.07 15.66
C GLY A 76 -8.07 -40.90 14.75
N ASP A 77 -8.43 -39.79 15.38
CA ASP A 77 -8.93 -38.58 14.72
C ASP A 77 -8.29 -37.29 15.26
N VAL A 78 -8.39 -36.21 14.48
CA VAL A 78 -8.07 -34.86 14.95
C VAL A 78 -9.30 -33.96 14.95
N SER A 79 -9.66 -33.43 16.13
CA SER A 79 -10.76 -32.49 16.26
C SER A 79 -10.41 -31.11 15.70
N GLN A 80 -11.42 -30.33 15.29
CA GLN A 80 -11.18 -28.96 14.77
C GLN A 80 -10.43 -28.06 15.76
N ARG A 81 -10.68 -28.22 17.08
CA ARG A 81 -9.96 -27.48 18.11
C ARG A 81 -8.47 -27.86 18.13
N SER A 82 -8.15 -29.15 18.00
CA SER A 82 -6.77 -29.61 17.93
C SER A 82 -6.07 -29.11 16.66
N ILE A 83 -6.76 -29.13 15.51
CA ILE A 83 -6.24 -28.56 14.26
C ILE A 83 -5.92 -27.07 14.44
N ARG A 84 -6.84 -26.28 15.01
CA ARG A 84 -6.61 -24.85 15.27
C ARG A 84 -5.38 -24.60 16.12
N ARG A 85 -5.18 -25.39 17.18
CA ARG A 85 -3.99 -25.30 18.04
C ARG A 85 -2.71 -25.66 17.31
N MET A 86 -2.73 -26.72 16.49
CA MET A 86 -1.58 -27.08 15.64
C MET A 86 -1.21 -25.96 14.66
N VAL A 87 -2.21 -25.25 14.12
CA VAL A 87 -1.96 -24.08 13.26
C VAL A 87 -1.36 -22.92 14.06
N ILE A 88 -1.91 -22.60 15.24
CA ILE A 88 -1.36 -21.55 16.13
C ILE A 88 0.10 -21.85 16.50
N GLU A 89 0.46 -23.12 16.73
CA GLU A 89 1.86 -23.52 16.95
C GLU A 89 2.75 -23.16 15.76
N GLY A 90 2.25 -23.31 14.54
CA GLY A 90 2.96 -22.88 13.34
C GLY A 90 3.21 -21.36 13.33
N GLY A 91 2.24 -20.56 13.77
CA GLY A 91 2.39 -19.11 13.90
C GLY A 91 3.42 -18.71 14.96
N ILE A 92 3.32 -19.28 16.16
CA ILE A 92 4.27 -19.00 17.25
C ILE A 92 5.69 -19.45 16.87
N ALA A 93 5.83 -20.58 16.17
CA ALA A 93 7.11 -21.02 15.65
C ALA A 93 7.65 -20.06 14.59
N ALA A 94 6.80 -19.44 13.77
CA ALA A 94 7.21 -18.46 12.78
C ALA A 94 7.66 -17.14 13.41
N GLU A 95 6.99 -16.69 14.49
CA GLU A 95 7.46 -15.56 15.31
C GLU A 95 8.82 -15.86 15.95
N THR A 96 8.98 -17.08 16.48
CA THR A 96 10.25 -17.54 17.08
C THR A 96 11.36 -17.58 16.02
N GLN A 97 11.09 -18.14 14.84
CA GLN A 97 12.02 -18.18 13.72
C GLN A 97 12.49 -16.78 13.34
N LEU A 98 11.57 -15.80 13.28
CA LEU A 98 11.92 -14.45 12.87
C LEU A 98 12.93 -13.81 13.84
N VAL A 99 12.69 -13.91 15.15
CA VAL A 99 13.61 -13.36 16.17
C VAL A 99 14.95 -14.10 16.15
N ASP A 100 14.94 -15.43 15.98
CA ASP A 100 16.17 -16.23 15.88
C ASP A 100 17.05 -15.80 14.70
N GLU A 101 16.44 -15.69 13.52
CA GLU A 101 17.14 -15.30 12.29
C GLU A 101 17.60 -13.83 12.34
N ILE A 102 16.81 -12.90 12.92
CA ILE A 102 17.22 -11.51 13.16
C ILE A 102 18.46 -11.45 14.07
N THR A 103 18.46 -12.24 15.14
CA THR A 103 19.57 -12.27 16.11
C THR A 103 20.88 -12.68 15.41
N CYS A 104 20.79 -13.59 14.43
CA CYS A 104 21.92 -14.04 13.64
C CYS A 104 22.27 -13.16 12.42
N ALA A 105 21.36 -12.28 11.96
CA ALA A 105 21.55 -11.51 10.73
C ALA A 105 22.64 -10.44 10.84
N ARG A 106 23.38 -10.22 9.74
CA ARG A 106 24.34 -9.12 9.56
C ARG A 106 23.62 -7.78 9.35
N GLY A 107 22.48 -7.81 8.68
CA GLY A 107 21.67 -6.65 8.40
C GLY A 107 20.21 -7.06 8.17
N VAL A 108 19.31 -6.13 8.47
CA VAL A 108 17.87 -6.31 8.36
C VAL A 108 17.29 -5.13 7.60
N THR A 109 16.36 -5.38 6.71
CA THR A 109 15.56 -4.32 6.08
C THR A 109 14.08 -4.62 6.23
N LEU A 110 13.28 -3.55 6.31
CA LEU A 110 11.84 -3.64 6.56
C LEU A 110 11.07 -3.16 5.34
N SER A 111 9.95 -3.83 5.05
CA SER A 111 8.99 -3.33 4.08
C SER A 111 7.57 -3.49 4.60
N GLY A 112 6.71 -2.55 4.23
CA GLY A 112 5.31 -2.55 4.61
C GLY A 112 4.40 -2.12 3.47
N ASP A 113 3.13 -2.52 3.56
CA ASP A 113 2.06 -2.02 2.69
C ASP A 113 0.73 -2.05 3.42
N GLY A 114 -0.21 -1.21 2.98
CA GLY A 114 -1.55 -1.07 3.54
C GLY A 114 -2.65 -1.37 2.53
N THR A 115 -3.76 -1.95 2.98
CA THR A 115 -4.99 -2.01 2.19
C THR A 115 -6.21 -1.98 3.08
N THR A 116 -7.36 -1.61 2.52
CA THR A 116 -8.65 -1.66 3.22
C THR A 116 -9.49 -2.83 2.73
N HIS A 117 -10.03 -3.61 3.65
CA HIS A 117 -11.03 -4.64 3.36
C HIS A 117 -12.26 -4.46 4.25
N LYS A 118 -13.42 -4.22 3.63
CA LYS A 118 -14.70 -3.95 4.33
C LYS A 118 -14.57 -2.87 5.42
N ASN A 119 -13.96 -1.74 5.07
CA ASN A 119 -13.72 -0.60 5.96
C ASN A 119 -12.80 -0.89 7.16
N ILE A 120 -11.99 -1.94 7.09
CA ILE A 120 -10.94 -2.23 8.07
C ILE A 120 -9.59 -2.14 7.35
N ASN A 121 -8.65 -1.39 7.95
CA ASN A 121 -7.30 -1.26 7.44
C ASN A 121 -6.43 -2.44 7.89
N TYR A 122 -5.75 -3.05 6.93
CA TYR A 122 -4.78 -4.12 7.11
C TYR A 122 -3.42 -3.64 6.64
N GLN A 123 -2.39 -3.90 7.44
CA GLN A 123 -1.00 -3.65 7.07
C GLN A 123 -0.24 -4.97 7.03
N SER A 124 0.49 -5.21 5.95
CA SER A 124 1.41 -6.34 5.82
C SER A 124 2.83 -5.83 6.09
N HIS A 125 3.63 -6.65 6.78
CA HIS A 125 5.04 -6.35 7.03
C HIS A 125 5.92 -7.54 6.64
N HIS A 126 6.97 -7.27 5.87
CA HIS A 126 8.04 -8.22 5.62
C HIS A 126 9.36 -7.71 6.18
N VAL A 127 10.20 -8.66 6.54
CA VAL A 127 11.57 -8.45 6.99
C VAL A 127 12.47 -9.20 6.02
N THR A 128 13.44 -8.49 5.44
CA THR A 128 14.49 -9.09 4.63
C THR A 128 15.78 -9.11 5.45
N LEU A 129 16.36 -10.31 5.56
CA LEU A 129 17.49 -10.63 6.40
C LEU A 129 18.69 -10.91 5.51
N THR A 130 19.83 -10.29 5.82
CA THR A 130 21.13 -10.66 5.25
C THR A 130 21.80 -11.62 6.23
N LEU A 131 21.82 -12.90 5.86
CA LEU A 131 22.37 -13.99 6.68
C LEU A 131 23.91 -13.92 6.73
N PRO A 132 24.56 -14.57 7.71
CA PRO A 132 26.02 -14.55 7.84
C PRO A 132 26.80 -15.03 6.61
N ASP A 133 26.22 -15.95 5.83
CA ASP A 133 26.79 -16.48 4.59
C ASP A 133 26.57 -15.56 3.36
N GLY A 134 25.99 -14.38 3.57
CA GLY A 134 25.65 -13.41 2.51
C GLY A 134 24.34 -13.70 1.79
N GLN A 135 23.65 -14.81 2.10
CA GLN A 135 22.34 -15.09 1.49
C GLN A 135 21.26 -14.18 2.06
N THR A 136 20.30 -13.80 1.21
CA THR A 136 19.16 -12.98 1.62
C THR A 136 17.93 -13.84 1.84
N ALA A 137 17.24 -13.65 2.96
CA ALA A 137 16.00 -14.35 3.29
C ALA A 137 14.90 -13.33 3.59
N THR A 138 13.78 -13.40 2.87
CA THR A 138 12.60 -12.57 3.18
C THR A 138 11.58 -13.38 3.96
N ARG A 139 11.02 -12.78 5.01
CA ARG A 139 10.04 -13.37 5.92
C ARG A 139 8.86 -12.44 6.08
N LEU A 140 7.65 -13.00 6.14
CA LEU A 140 6.45 -12.29 6.57
C LEU A 140 6.51 -12.16 8.09
N ALA A 141 6.50 -10.92 8.59
CA ALA A 141 6.43 -10.64 10.03
C ALA A 141 4.99 -10.69 10.56
N GLY A 142 4.01 -10.49 9.68
CA GLY A 142 2.60 -10.65 9.98
C GLY A 142 1.74 -9.62 9.26
N ILE A 143 0.44 -9.79 9.40
CA ILE A 143 -0.59 -8.86 8.94
C ILE A 143 -1.31 -8.31 10.16
N LEU A 144 -1.37 -6.99 10.28
CA LEU A 144 -1.87 -6.28 11.44
C LEU A 144 -3.06 -5.40 11.06
N HIS A 145 -3.87 -5.06 12.06
CA HIS A 145 -4.73 -3.87 11.97
C HIS A 145 -3.91 -2.68 12.45
N GLU A 146 -4.18 -1.50 11.91
CA GLU A 146 -3.50 -0.24 12.25
C GLU A 146 -3.54 0.11 13.75
N VAL A 147 -4.49 -0.45 14.51
CA VAL A 147 -4.68 -0.23 15.95
C VAL A 147 -3.76 -1.10 16.83
N ASN A 148 -2.89 -1.95 16.26
CA ASN A 148 -2.04 -2.88 17.01
C ASN A 148 -0.55 -2.49 16.98
N HIS A 149 0.08 -2.40 18.16
CA HIS A 149 1.51 -2.15 18.34
C HIS A 149 2.21 -3.43 18.87
N THR A 150 2.71 -4.32 18.00
CA THR A 150 2.99 -5.74 18.35
C THR A 150 4.45 -6.21 18.32
N THR A 151 5.44 -5.37 18.00
CA THR A 151 6.85 -5.85 17.89
C THR A 151 7.41 -6.39 19.22
N ASN A 152 6.99 -5.84 20.36
CA ASN A 152 7.38 -6.32 21.69
C ASN A 152 6.86 -7.73 22.00
N GLU A 153 5.71 -8.14 21.44
CA GLU A 153 5.12 -9.44 21.71
C GLU A 153 5.93 -10.59 21.09
N MET A 154 6.59 -10.36 19.93
CA MET A 154 7.38 -11.39 19.25
C MET A 154 8.65 -11.77 20.02
N TYR A 155 9.36 -10.79 20.58
CA TYR A 155 10.54 -11.03 21.41
C TYR A 155 10.18 -11.75 22.72
N SER A 156 9.05 -11.37 23.33
CA SER A 156 8.51 -12.12 24.49
C SER A 156 8.18 -13.57 24.13
N THR A 157 7.54 -13.81 22.98
CA THR A 157 7.26 -15.16 22.48
C THR A 157 8.55 -15.97 22.28
N TYR A 158 9.58 -15.40 21.66
CA TYR A 158 10.87 -16.07 21.45
C TYR A 158 11.50 -16.49 22.78
N ASN A 159 11.59 -15.57 23.74
CA ASN A 159 12.21 -15.81 25.04
C ASN A 159 11.50 -16.92 25.82
N ASP A 160 10.16 -16.96 25.76
CA ASP A 160 9.34 -18.02 26.35
C ASP A 160 9.58 -19.40 25.71
N VAL A 161 9.72 -19.45 24.38
CA VAL A 161 9.92 -20.71 23.63
C VAL A 161 11.35 -21.24 23.80
N MET A 162 12.34 -20.36 23.78
CA MET A 162 13.76 -20.73 23.89
C MET A 162 14.21 -20.96 25.34
N GLY A 163 13.44 -20.48 26.32
CA GLY A 163 13.65 -20.77 27.75
C GLY A 163 14.63 -19.82 28.43
N GLY A 164 14.72 -18.57 27.96
CA GLY A 164 15.39 -17.46 28.65
C GLY A 164 16.93 -17.50 28.76
N HIS A 165 17.58 -18.63 28.53
CA HIS A 165 19.05 -18.76 28.69
C HIS A 165 19.87 -17.87 27.73
N ASN A 166 19.27 -17.44 26.61
CA ASN A 166 19.78 -16.43 25.68
C ASN A 166 18.61 -15.51 25.29
N ALA A 167 18.12 -14.70 26.23
CA ALA A 167 16.99 -13.83 25.98
C ALA A 167 17.34 -12.76 24.92
N ALA A 168 16.55 -12.67 23.86
CA ALA A 168 16.66 -11.62 22.86
C ALA A 168 15.99 -10.34 23.38
N ASP A 169 16.66 -9.21 23.21
CA ASP A 169 16.13 -7.87 23.51
C ASP A 169 15.72 -7.17 22.20
N ILE A 170 14.55 -6.55 22.20
CA ILE A 170 14.10 -5.74 21.06
C ILE A 170 15.03 -4.56 20.79
N ARG A 171 15.76 -4.05 21.79
CA ARG A 171 16.73 -2.96 21.60
C ARG A 171 17.91 -3.38 20.73
N ASP A 172 18.18 -4.69 20.60
CA ASP A 172 19.19 -5.22 19.67
C ASP A 172 18.66 -5.34 18.22
N PHE A 173 17.35 -5.27 18.02
CA PHE A 173 16.73 -5.25 16.69
C PHE A 173 17.09 -3.99 15.92
N ALA A 174 16.85 -2.83 16.53
CA ALA A 174 16.88 -1.57 15.82
C ALA A 174 18.27 -1.25 15.22
N PRO A 175 19.41 -1.49 15.91
CA PRO A 175 20.74 -1.32 15.33
C PRO A 175 21.04 -2.23 14.14
N LYS A 176 20.39 -3.41 14.06
CA LYS A 176 20.52 -4.35 12.93
C LYS A 176 19.72 -3.91 11.70
N VAL A 177 18.71 -3.06 11.87
CA VAL A 177 17.95 -2.52 10.74
C VAL A 177 18.82 -1.51 9.99
N LYS A 178 19.15 -1.83 8.73
CA LYS A 178 19.98 -1.02 7.85
C LYS A 178 19.19 -0.29 6.78
N GLY A 179 17.91 -0.60 6.59
CA GLY A 179 17.07 0.17 5.69
C GLY A 179 15.59 -0.16 5.68
N MET A 180 14.83 0.66 4.98
CA MET A 180 13.39 0.52 4.80
C MET A 180 12.97 0.75 3.35
N LEU A 181 12.10 -0.13 2.86
CA LEU A 181 11.45 -0.05 1.55
C LEU A 181 9.96 0.25 1.74
N THR A 182 9.52 1.40 1.26
CA THR A 182 8.11 1.83 1.32
C THR A 182 7.64 2.34 -0.04
N ASP A 183 6.37 2.72 -0.15
CA ASP A 183 5.95 3.63 -1.20
C ASP A 183 6.56 5.04 -0.98
N HIS A 184 6.13 6.00 -1.80
CA HIS A 184 6.65 7.36 -1.82
C HIS A 184 5.77 8.37 -1.06
N ALA A 185 4.78 7.93 -0.29
CA ALA A 185 3.90 8.82 0.46
C ALA A 185 4.63 9.53 1.62
N GLU A 186 4.22 10.75 1.95
CA GLU A 186 4.92 11.58 2.96
C GLU A 186 4.78 11.05 4.39
N ASP A 187 3.67 10.38 4.71
CA ASP A 187 3.48 9.66 5.97
C ASP A 187 4.47 8.49 6.10
N GLN A 188 4.75 7.76 5.02
CA GLN A 188 5.76 6.71 5.00
C GLN A 188 7.17 7.27 5.15
N LYS A 189 7.51 8.37 4.47
CA LYS A 189 8.79 9.07 4.68
C LYS A 189 8.93 9.58 6.12
N LYS A 190 7.84 10.05 6.74
CA LYS A 190 7.82 10.43 8.16
C LYS A 190 8.06 9.22 9.06
N LEU A 191 7.45 8.08 8.79
CA LEU A 191 7.69 6.83 9.52
C LEU A 191 9.18 6.44 9.46
N VAL A 192 9.79 6.50 8.29
CA VAL A 192 11.22 6.22 8.09
C VAL A 192 12.11 7.14 8.92
N ARG A 193 11.81 8.44 8.98
CA ARG A 193 12.55 9.41 9.82
C ARG A 193 12.42 9.08 11.32
N LEU A 194 11.21 8.80 11.78
CA LEU A 194 10.95 8.41 13.18
C LEU A 194 11.65 7.10 13.54
N PHE A 195 11.69 6.13 12.61
CA PHE A 195 12.39 4.87 12.82
C PHE A 195 13.91 5.07 12.91
N ALA A 196 14.48 5.92 12.05
CA ALA A 196 15.91 6.24 12.10
C ALA A 196 16.32 6.88 13.44
N GLU A 197 15.48 7.77 13.98
CA GLU A 197 15.65 8.35 15.31
C GLU A 197 15.57 7.30 16.41
N TRP A 198 14.52 6.47 16.40
CA TRP A 198 14.37 5.36 17.35
C TRP A 198 15.54 4.38 17.31
N LYS A 199 16.04 4.04 16.11
CA LYS A 199 17.24 3.21 15.92
C LYS A 199 18.46 3.82 16.62
N ARG A 200 18.68 5.14 16.45
CA ARG A 200 19.79 5.83 17.12
C ARG A 200 19.62 5.77 18.64
N GLU A 201 18.43 6.07 19.15
CA GLU A 201 18.15 5.98 20.59
C GLU A 201 18.44 4.59 21.15
N CYS A 202 17.95 3.52 20.52
CA CYS A 202 18.21 2.16 20.97
C CYS A 202 19.70 1.81 20.95
N GLU A 203 20.41 2.21 19.90
CA GLU A 203 21.85 1.96 19.79
C GLU A 203 22.63 2.65 20.91
N ARG A 204 22.35 3.95 21.15
CA ARG A 204 23.01 4.72 22.21
C ARG A 204 22.67 4.16 23.59
N GLU A 205 21.42 3.78 23.82
CA GLU A 205 21.01 3.20 25.10
C GLU A 205 21.75 1.89 25.40
N VAL A 206 21.80 0.96 24.43
CA VAL A 206 22.50 -0.33 24.58
C VAL A 206 24.01 -0.13 24.72
N ARG A 207 24.60 0.81 23.97
CA ARG A 207 26.02 1.16 24.09
C ARG A 207 26.35 1.68 25.48
N GLY A 208 25.53 2.59 26.00
CA GLY A 208 25.72 3.12 27.34
C GLY A 208 25.51 2.09 28.44
N GLU A 209 24.56 1.17 28.27
CA GLU A 209 24.39 0.03 29.17
C GLU A 209 25.65 -0.85 29.22
N LYS A 210 26.26 -1.14 28.07
CA LYS A 210 27.55 -1.87 28.01
C LYS A 210 28.68 -1.09 28.66
N ALA A 211 28.76 0.22 28.42
CA ALA A 211 29.77 1.09 29.02
C ALA A 211 29.67 1.10 30.54
N LEU A 212 28.46 1.25 31.08
CA LEU A 212 28.20 1.21 32.52
C LEU A 212 28.55 -0.17 33.12
N ALA A 213 28.29 -1.26 32.40
CA ALA A 213 28.62 -2.61 32.84
C ALA A 213 30.14 -2.87 32.93
N CYS A 214 30.96 -2.08 32.24
CA CYS A 214 32.42 -2.15 32.30
C CYS A 214 33.03 -1.33 33.45
N LEU A 215 32.23 -0.49 34.14
CA LEU A 215 32.70 0.28 35.29
C LEU A 215 32.81 -0.58 36.56
N PRO A 216 33.69 -0.21 37.51
CA PRO A 216 33.70 -0.81 38.83
C PRO A 216 32.31 -0.70 39.51
N PRO A 217 31.83 -1.74 40.20
CA PRO A 217 30.50 -1.71 40.83
C PRO A 217 30.29 -0.52 41.77
N ALA A 218 31.34 -0.08 42.48
CA ALA A 218 31.29 1.08 43.37
C ALA A 218 30.96 2.39 42.61
N ASP A 219 31.51 2.57 41.40
CA ASP A 219 31.24 3.75 40.58
C ASP A 219 29.82 3.73 40.01
N VAL A 220 29.33 2.55 39.62
CA VAL A 220 27.94 2.39 39.16
C VAL A 220 26.96 2.72 40.28
N VAL A 221 27.21 2.22 41.50
CA VAL A 221 26.37 2.55 42.67
C VAL A 221 26.36 4.05 42.93
N ARG A 222 27.54 4.70 42.92
CA ARG A 222 27.65 6.15 43.10
C ARG A 222 26.85 6.93 42.06
N LEU A 223 27.00 6.58 40.78
CA LEU A 223 26.26 7.23 39.68
C LEU A 223 24.74 7.04 39.80
N LEU A 224 24.29 5.85 40.22
CA LEU A 224 22.87 5.59 40.43
C LEU A 224 22.32 6.35 41.65
N SER A 225 23.12 6.51 42.72
CA SER A 225 22.77 7.32 43.89
C SER A 225 22.66 8.80 43.53
N GLU A 226 23.67 9.38 42.87
CA GLU A 226 23.65 10.77 42.39
C GLU A 226 22.45 11.01 41.44
N MET A 227 22.16 10.06 40.55
CA MET A 227 21.00 10.12 39.67
C MET A 227 19.68 10.10 40.47
N MET A 228 19.56 9.22 41.46
CA MET A 228 18.32 9.09 42.25
C MET A 228 18.07 10.35 43.10
N GLU A 229 19.12 10.94 43.68
CA GLU A 229 19.02 12.21 44.40
C GLU A 229 18.46 13.32 43.50
N ASN A 230 18.98 13.46 42.28
CA ASN A 230 18.48 14.43 41.31
C ASN A 230 17.02 14.16 40.90
N VAL A 231 16.63 12.89 40.73
CA VAL A 231 15.24 12.51 40.40
C VAL A 231 14.29 12.92 41.52
N ILE A 232 14.67 12.66 42.78
CA ILE A 232 13.88 13.02 43.97
C ILE A 232 13.78 14.53 44.09
N GLU A 233 14.88 15.26 43.87
CA GLU A 233 14.90 16.71 43.92
C GLU A 233 14.00 17.33 42.82
N THR A 234 14.09 16.82 41.59
CA THR A 234 13.23 17.26 40.47
C THR A 234 11.75 16.96 40.71
N ALA A 235 11.44 15.91 41.47
CA ALA A 235 10.08 15.58 41.87
C ALA A 235 9.53 16.49 42.99
N GLY A 236 10.31 17.47 43.48
CA GLY A 236 9.92 18.38 44.56
C GLY A 236 10.47 17.98 45.94
N GLY A 237 11.52 17.16 45.97
CA GLY A 237 12.16 16.66 47.19
C GLY A 237 11.50 15.41 47.76
N TYR A 238 12.09 14.88 48.83
CA TYR A 238 11.69 13.59 49.44
C TYR A 238 10.20 13.52 49.82
N GLN A 239 9.62 14.60 50.35
CA GLN A 239 8.21 14.62 50.75
C GLN A 239 7.26 14.44 49.56
N GLN A 240 7.56 15.06 48.41
CA GLN A 240 6.73 14.94 47.22
C GLN A 240 6.96 13.61 46.50
N TRP A 241 8.20 13.13 46.48
CA TRP A 241 8.53 11.79 46.01
C TRP A 241 7.76 10.72 46.78
N ASP A 242 7.62 10.88 48.10
CA ASP A 242 6.88 9.94 48.94
C ASP A 242 5.35 9.97 48.74
N LEU A 243 4.82 11.03 48.12
CA LEU A 243 3.41 11.11 47.74
C LEU A 243 3.12 10.46 46.37
N LEU A 244 4.14 10.24 45.54
CA LEU A 244 3.99 9.53 44.28
C LEU A 244 3.65 8.05 44.51
N SER A 245 2.78 7.52 43.67
CA SER A 245 2.49 6.08 43.61
C SER A 245 3.74 5.27 43.22
N LEU A 246 3.73 3.97 43.51
CA LEU A 246 4.82 3.07 43.13
C LEU A 246 5.06 3.10 41.61
N ASP A 247 3.99 3.15 40.82
CA ASP A 247 4.06 3.19 39.35
C ASP A 247 4.72 4.48 38.85
N GLU A 248 4.39 5.62 39.46
CA GLU A 248 5.00 6.92 39.13
C GLU A 248 6.48 6.97 39.50
N ARG A 249 6.84 6.52 40.71
CA ARG A 249 8.25 6.43 41.13
C ARG A 249 9.05 5.51 40.21
N GLN A 250 8.47 4.37 39.82
CA GLN A 250 9.10 3.46 38.88
C GLN A 250 9.28 4.11 37.50
N LEU A 251 8.28 4.83 36.99
CA LEU A 251 8.36 5.56 35.73
C LEU A 251 9.47 6.62 35.75
N HIS A 252 9.55 7.43 36.81
CA HIS A 252 10.60 8.43 36.99
C HIS A 252 11.99 7.77 37.05
N SER A 253 12.13 6.69 37.83
CA SER A 253 13.38 5.93 37.96
C SER A 253 13.82 5.31 36.62
N SER A 254 12.89 4.67 35.89
CA SER A 254 13.19 4.08 34.57
C SER A 254 13.60 5.14 33.54
N LYS A 255 12.97 6.31 33.54
CA LYS A 255 13.37 7.43 32.67
C LYS A 255 14.78 7.92 32.99
N ALA A 256 15.12 8.05 34.27
CA ALA A 256 16.43 8.50 34.69
C ALA A 256 17.54 7.50 34.35
N ILE A 257 17.30 6.20 34.60
CA ILE A 257 18.22 5.12 34.21
C ILE A 257 18.44 5.14 32.69
N ARG A 258 17.37 5.30 31.90
CA ARG A 258 17.47 5.44 30.45
C ARG A 258 18.32 6.65 30.06
N GLN A 259 18.13 7.80 30.71
CA GLN A 259 18.91 9.02 30.44
C GLN A 259 20.40 8.85 30.79
N LEU A 260 20.70 8.17 31.90
CA LEU A 260 22.08 7.85 32.29
C LEU A 260 22.75 6.97 31.24
N ARG A 261 22.07 5.90 30.79
CA ARG A 261 22.52 5.04 29.70
C ARG A 261 22.75 5.85 28.42
N MET A 262 21.79 6.67 28.00
CA MET A 262 21.95 7.53 26.82
C MET A 262 23.18 8.44 26.91
N THR A 263 23.44 9.02 28.09
CA THR A 263 24.59 9.92 28.30
C THR A 263 25.92 9.19 28.13
N PHE A 264 26.07 8.00 28.70
CA PHE A 264 27.26 7.17 28.50
C PHE A 264 27.36 6.66 27.07
N GLY A 265 26.23 6.29 26.47
CA GLY A 265 26.13 5.86 25.07
C GLY A 265 26.64 6.91 24.09
N GLU A 266 26.25 8.18 24.28
CA GLU A 266 26.73 9.28 23.43
C GLU A 266 28.21 9.58 23.65
N LYS A 267 28.73 9.46 24.89
CA LYS A 267 30.17 9.60 25.16
C LYS A 267 30.98 8.53 24.43
N GLU A 268 30.55 7.27 24.53
CA GLU A 268 31.19 6.16 23.83
C GLU A 268 31.00 6.25 22.31
N PHE A 269 29.88 6.76 21.83
CA PHE A 269 29.71 7.00 20.40
C PHE A 269 30.65 8.12 19.92
N ALA A 270 30.82 9.18 20.70
CA ALA A 270 31.69 10.30 20.36
C ALA A 270 33.17 9.90 20.26
N SER A 271 33.62 8.89 21.01
CA SER A 271 35.00 8.36 20.93
C SER A 271 35.29 7.53 19.69
N LEU A 272 34.25 7.07 18.96
CA LEU A 272 34.40 6.32 17.71
C LEU A 272 35.03 7.17 16.59
N SER A 273 35.76 6.49 15.72
CA SER A 273 36.22 7.06 14.45
C SER A 273 35.05 7.44 13.55
N SER A 274 35.28 8.33 12.58
CA SER A 274 34.23 8.75 11.63
C SER A 274 33.62 7.57 10.86
N ALA A 275 34.45 6.60 10.46
CA ALA A 275 34.01 5.39 9.74
C ALA A 275 33.12 4.49 10.62
N GLU A 276 33.45 4.35 11.90
CA GLU A 276 32.64 3.57 12.84
C GLU A 276 31.31 4.25 13.14
N LYS A 277 31.32 5.58 13.33
CA LYS A 277 30.09 6.37 13.50
C LYS A 277 29.15 6.19 12.33
N GLU A 278 29.69 6.28 11.11
CA GLU A 278 28.93 6.07 9.88
C GLU A 278 28.37 4.65 9.79
N ALA A 279 29.16 3.62 10.12
CA ALA A 279 28.70 2.22 10.10
C ALA A 279 27.59 1.94 11.15
N VAL A 280 27.71 2.53 12.33
CA VAL A 280 26.74 2.41 13.43
C VAL A 280 25.41 3.07 13.05
N ASP A 281 25.48 4.32 12.58
CA ASP A 281 24.29 5.11 12.25
C ASP A 281 23.71 4.77 10.87
N PHE A 282 24.43 4.01 10.02
CA PHE A 282 23.99 3.63 8.68
C PHE A 282 22.55 3.11 8.66
N PHE A 283 21.73 3.80 7.87
CA PHE A 283 20.34 3.51 7.63
C PHE A 283 19.92 4.17 6.32
N VAL A 284 19.30 3.42 5.41
CA VAL A 284 18.95 3.92 4.07
C VAL A 284 17.50 3.62 3.73
N TRP A 285 16.87 4.56 3.03
CA TRP A 285 15.53 4.40 2.50
C TRP A 285 15.57 4.27 0.98
N ALA A 286 14.70 3.43 0.45
CA ALA A 286 14.44 3.37 -0.99
C ALA A 286 12.93 3.30 -1.25
N GLY A 287 12.47 3.99 -2.28
CA GLY A 287 11.08 3.96 -2.68
C GLY A 287 10.80 2.87 -3.72
N CYS A 288 9.66 2.18 -3.59
CA CYS A 288 9.24 1.10 -4.48
C CYS A 288 9.29 1.49 -5.97
N CYS A 289 9.95 0.68 -6.80
CA CYS A 289 10.11 0.95 -8.23
C CYS A 289 8.79 0.92 -9.02
N MET A 290 7.81 0.12 -8.59
CA MET A 290 6.49 0.06 -9.23
C MET A 290 5.73 1.38 -9.07
N HIS A 291 5.85 2.02 -7.90
CA HIS A 291 5.24 3.32 -7.64
C HIS A 291 5.93 4.45 -8.39
N LYS A 292 7.24 4.36 -8.66
CA LYS A 292 7.94 5.34 -9.50
C LYS A 292 7.36 5.37 -10.92
N GLU A 293 7.22 4.19 -11.53
CA GLU A 293 6.66 4.05 -12.87
C GLU A 293 5.20 4.53 -12.92
N LEU A 294 4.38 4.08 -11.96
CA LEU A 294 2.97 4.48 -11.86
C LEU A 294 2.81 6.01 -11.74
N ASN A 295 3.58 6.62 -10.83
CA ASN A 295 3.52 8.07 -10.62
C ASN A 295 4.06 8.83 -11.83
N ALA A 296 5.09 8.33 -12.51
CA ALA A 296 5.58 8.94 -13.74
C ALA A 296 4.55 8.91 -14.87
N ALA A 297 3.87 7.77 -15.07
CA ALA A 297 2.77 7.69 -16.03
C ALA A 297 1.62 8.65 -15.67
N LYS A 298 1.28 8.78 -14.37
CA LYS A 298 0.32 9.76 -13.87
C LYS A 298 0.78 11.20 -14.16
N GLY A 299 2.06 11.50 -13.94
CA GLY A 299 2.66 12.81 -14.23
C GLY A 299 2.57 13.18 -15.71
N GLY A 300 2.89 12.24 -16.60
CA GLY A 300 2.73 12.41 -18.05
C GLY A 300 1.29 12.68 -18.44
N ASN A 301 0.34 11.90 -17.93
CA ASN A 301 -1.08 12.11 -18.19
C ASN A 301 -1.61 13.45 -17.65
N THR A 302 -1.18 13.87 -16.47
CA THR A 302 -1.57 15.18 -15.91
C THR A 302 -1.12 16.32 -16.83
N ARG A 303 0.13 16.30 -17.30
CA ARG A 303 0.66 17.35 -18.18
C ARG A 303 -0.01 17.33 -19.56
N MET A 304 -0.22 16.14 -20.13
CA MET A 304 -0.95 15.96 -21.38
C MET A 304 -2.39 16.49 -21.28
N ARG A 305 -3.11 16.22 -20.19
CA ARG A 305 -4.48 16.71 -20.00
C ARG A 305 -4.54 18.23 -19.86
N ALA A 306 -3.56 18.84 -19.21
CA ALA A 306 -3.48 20.29 -19.07
C ALA A 306 -3.15 20.99 -20.40
N TRP A 307 -2.52 20.29 -21.35
CA TRP A 307 -2.12 20.83 -22.64
C TRP A 307 -3.28 21.42 -23.44
N TRP A 308 -4.44 20.74 -23.45
CA TRP A 308 -5.61 21.17 -24.21
C TRP A 308 -6.06 22.60 -23.85
N GLU A 309 -6.28 22.85 -22.57
CA GLU A 309 -6.69 24.16 -22.05
C GLU A 309 -5.58 25.20 -22.22
N GLN A 310 -4.33 24.85 -21.93
CA GLN A 310 -3.18 25.76 -22.04
C GLN A 310 -2.93 26.25 -23.47
N ASN A 311 -3.38 25.49 -24.47
CA ASN A 311 -3.19 25.84 -25.88
C ASN A 311 -4.50 26.29 -26.55
N GLY A 312 -5.59 26.44 -25.79
CA GLY A 312 -6.90 26.85 -26.32
C GLY A 312 -7.46 25.88 -27.37
N VAL A 313 -7.15 24.58 -27.24
CA VAL A 313 -7.63 23.53 -28.14
C VAL A 313 -8.70 22.70 -27.43
N ASP A 314 -9.82 22.46 -28.12
CA ASP A 314 -10.88 21.60 -27.60
C ASP A 314 -10.35 20.19 -27.29
N GLY A 315 -10.40 19.85 -26.00
CA GLY A 315 -9.93 18.58 -25.49
C GLY A 315 -10.93 17.43 -25.67
N PRO A 316 -10.63 16.27 -25.07
CA PRO A 316 -11.50 15.11 -25.07
C PRO A 316 -12.89 15.38 -24.51
N VAL A 317 -13.88 14.63 -25.01
CA VAL A 317 -15.26 14.70 -24.53
C VAL A 317 -15.37 14.40 -23.03
N LEU A 318 -16.14 15.22 -22.31
CA LEU A 318 -16.43 14.99 -20.89
C LEU A 318 -17.29 13.74 -20.69
N LEU A 319 -16.84 12.85 -19.81
CA LEU A 319 -17.52 11.59 -19.51
C LEU A 319 -18.28 11.72 -18.18
N MET A 320 -19.35 12.51 -18.24
CA MET A 320 -20.18 12.88 -17.09
C MET A 320 -20.88 11.65 -16.49
N ASN A 321 -20.88 11.53 -15.16
CA ASN A 321 -21.71 10.56 -14.47
C ASN A 321 -23.21 10.87 -14.71
N LYS A 322 -24.11 9.97 -14.28
CA LYS A 322 -25.55 10.11 -14.53
C LYS A 322 -26.11 11.45 -14.05
N ASP A 323 -25.73 11.88 -12.85
CA ASP A 323 -26.27 13.09 -12.22
C ASP A 323 -25.72 14.36 -12.88
N ASN A 324 -24.42 14.38 -13.18
CA ASN A 324 -23.79 15.48 -13.92
C ASN A 324 -24.34 15.58 -15.33
N ALA A 325 -24.60 14.46 -16.01
CA ALA A 325 -25.21 14.46 -17.33
C ALA A 325 -26.64 15.03 -17.30
N ALA A 326 -27.42 14.67 -16.27
CA ALA A 326 -28.75 15.24 -16.06
C ALA A 326 -28.67 16.75 -15.74
N ALA A 327 -27.76 17.16 -14.85
CA ALA A 327 -27.53 18.55 -14.49
C ALA A 327 -27.05 19.39 -15.68
N ALA A 328 -26.14 18.88 -16.51
CA ALA A 328 -25.68 19.56 -17.71
C ALA A 328 -26.80 19.74 -18.74
N SER A 329 -27.72 18.77 -18.84
CA SER A 329 -28.83 18.82 -19.80
C SER A 329 -29.96 19.74 -19.34
N ALA A 330 -30.40 19.58 -18.09
CA ALA A 330 -31.66 20.17 -17.60
C ALA A 330 -31.52 20.96 -16.29
N GLY A 331 -30.32 21.10 -15.73
CA GLY A 331 -30.07 21.83 -14.48
C GLY A 331 -30.08 23.36 -14.65
N SER A 332 -30.06 24.07 -13.52
CA SER A 332 -29.83 25.52 -13.48
C SER A 332 -28.46 25.88 -14.05
N SER A 333 -28.22 27.14 -14.41
CA SER A 333 -26.89 27.59 -14.91
C SER A 333 -25.76 27.18 -13.96
N VAL A 334 -25.96 27.36 -12.65
CA VAL A 334 -24.98 26.97 -11.62
C VAL A 334 -24.75 25.46 -11.61
N ALA A 335 -25.81 24.66 -11.74
CA ALA A 335 -25.70 23.20 -11.78
C ALA A 335 -25.00 22.71 -13.05
N LYS A 336 -25.24 23.36 -14.20
CA LYS A 336 -24.55 23.10 -15.46
C LYS A 336 -23.06 23.41 -15.36
N ASP A 337 -22.71 24.60 -14.87
CA ASP A 337 -21.32 25.03 -14.70
C ASP A 337 -20.57 24.07 -13.76
N ARG A 338 -21.19 23.72 -12.62
CA ARG A 338 -20.63 22.75 -11.68
C ARG A 338 -20.47 21.37 -12.32
N ALA A 339 -21.47 20.89 -13.07
CA ALA A 339 -21.41 19.59 -13.73
C ALA A 339 -20.27 19.51 -14.75
N VAL A 340 -19.99 20.60 -15.48
CA VAL A 340 -18.85 20.70 -16.39
C VAL A 340 -17.54 20.72 -15.60
N GLN A 341 -17.43 21.56 -14.57
CA GLN A 341 -16.21 21.73 -13.78
C GLN A 341 -15.76 20.45 -13.06
N VAL A 342 -16.70 19.66 -12.50
CA VAL A 342 -16.35 18.45 -11.73
C VAL A 342 -16.27 17.18 -12.59
N SER A 343 -16.61 17.26 -13.87
CA SER A 343 -16.55 16.11 -14.78
C SER A 343 -15.20 16.03 -15.48
N THR A 344 -14.75 14.81 -15.75
CA THR A 344 -13.48 14.55 -16.45
C THR A 344 -13.71 13.73 -17.72
N GLY A 345 -12.95 14.03 -18.76
CA GLY A 345 -12.86 13.23 -19.99
C GLY A 345 -11.51 12.56 -20.17
N GLY A 346 -11.22 12.13 -21.41
CA GLY A 346 -9.89 11.70 -21.83
C GLY A 346 -9.60 10.21 -21.72
N GLY A 347 -8.43 9.82 -22.21
CA GLY A 347 -8.03 8.44 -22.42
C GLY A 347 -8.06 7.62 -21.14
N GLN A 348 -7.42 8.09 -20.06
CA GLN A 348 -7.40 7.38 -18.78
C GLN A 348 -8.82 7.12 -18.26
N LYS A 349 -9.69 8.15 -18.29
CA LYS A 349 -11.07 8.02 -17.80
C LYS A 349 -11.88 7.04 -18.65
N THR A 350 -11.70 7.06 -19.96
CA THR A 350 -12.32 6.09 -20.87
C THR A 350 -11.88 4.67 -20.56
N LEU A 351 -10.59 4.43 -20.36
CA LEU A 351 -10.05 3.10 -20.05
C LEU A 351 -10.48 2.59 -18.65
N ASP A 352 -10.67 3.49 -17.69
CA ASP A 352 -11.26 3.16 -16.37
C ASP A 352 -12.72 2.72 -16.46
N LEU A 353 -13.52 3.48 -17.24
CA LEU A 353 -14.93 3.15 -17.48
C LEU A 353 -15.04 1.85 -18.28
N ALA A 354 -14.18 1.65 -19.28
CA ALA A 354 -14.10 0.41 -20.04
C ALA A 354 -13.76 -0.77 -19.11
N GLY A 355 -12.82 -0.62 -18.19
CA GLY A 355 -12.57 -1.63 -17.15
C GLY A 355 -13.78 -1.90 -16.27
N SER A 356 -14.53 -0.87 -15.90
CA SER A 356 -15.75 -1.01 -15.12
C SER A 356 -16.87 -1.74 -15.89
N VAL A 357 -16.93 -1.62 -17.21
CA VAL A 357 -17.90 -2.34 -18.05
C VAL A 357 -17.41 -3.74 -18.40
N PHE A 358 -16.18 -3.89 -18.86
CA PHE A 358 -15.62 -5.10 -19.48
C PHE A 358 -14.88 -6.02 -18.51
N ARG A 359 -14.41 -5.51 -17.37
CA ARG A 359 -13.72 -6.31 -16.33
C ARG A 359 -13.94 -5.70 -14.95
N HIS A 360 -15.19 -5.70 -14.52
CA HIS A 360 -15.59 -5.05 -13.28
C HIS A 360 -14.92 -5.70 -12.05
N LYS A 361 -14.63 -4.91 -11.01
CA LYS A 361 -13.97 -5.38 -9.77
C LYS A 361 -14.82 -6.30 -8.89
N ASP A 362 -16.13 -6.13 -8.97
CA ASP A 362 -17.16 -7.04 -8.46
C ASP A 362 -17.44 -8.10 -9.52
N ASP A 363 -17.19 -9.37 -9.19
CA ASP A 363 -17.28 -10.51 -10.10
C ASP A 363 -18.72 -10.84 -10.52
N LYS A 364 -19.72 -10.28 -9.84
CA LYS A 364 -21.13 -10.40 -10.21
C LYS A 364 -21.61 -9.33 -11.19
N LYS A 365 -20.79 -8.32 -11.50
CA LYS A 365 -21.18 -7.17 -12.32
C LYS A 365 -20.35 -7.09 -13.61
N GLY A 366 -20.83 -6.29 -14.55
CA GLY A 366 -20.15 -6.03 -15.83
C GLY A 366 -20.40 -7.11 -16.89
N GLN A 367 -19.65 -7.01 -17.98
CA GLN A 367 -19.78 -7.79 -19.21
C GLN A 367 -18.58 -8.72 -19.42
N HIS A 368 -17.88 -9.13 -18.35
CA HIS A 368 -16.58 -9.79 -18.47
C HIS A 368 -16.63 -11.11 -19.25
N ASN A 369 -17.49 -12.03 -18.83
CA ASN A 369 -17.61 -13.32 -19.52
C ASN A 369 -18.27 -13.20 -20.89
N SER A 370 -19.28 -12.33 -21.02
CA SER A 370 -19.96 -12.09 -22.30
C SER A 370 -19.02 -11.52 -23.35
N LEU A 371 -18.19 -10.53 -22.98
CA LEU A 371 -17.15 -9.99 -23.83
C LEU A 371 -16.12 -11.06 -24.19
N ARG A 372 -15.67 -11.85 -23.20
CA ARG A 372 -14.66 -12.89 -23.43
C ARG A 372 -15.14 -13.92 -24.46
N TYR A 373 -16.40 -14.37 -24.37
CA TYR A 373 -16.97 -15.30 -25.35
C TYR A 373 -17.12 -14.68 -26.74
N TYR A 374 -17.49 -13.40 -26.79
CA TYR A 374 -17.57 -12.66 -28.04
C TYR A 374 -16.19 -12.54 -28.70
N LEU A 375 -15.17 -12.06 -27.98
CA LEU A 375 -13.82 -11.93 -28.51
C LEU A 375 -13.20 -13.28 -28.88
N GLU A 376 -13.49 -14.36 -28.15
CA GLU A 376 -13.04 -15.70 -28.53
C GLU A 376 -13.63 -16.16 -29.87
N THR A 377 -14.88 -15.80 -30.14
CA THR A 377 -15.54 -16.07 -31.43
C THR A 377 -14.91 -15.26 -32.57
N GLU A 378 -14.68 -13.97 -32.35
CA GLU A 378 -14.20 -13.06 -33.40
C GLU A 378 -12.68 -13.16 -33.65
N LEU A 379 -11.89 -13.43 -32.60
CA LEU A 379 -10.42 -13.47 -32.68
C LEU A 379 -9.88 -14.90 -32.80
N GLY A 380 -10.68 -15.93 -32.50
CA GLY A 380 -10.25 -17.32 -32.46
C GLY A 380 -9.42 -17.70 -31.22
N PHE A 381 -9.26 -16.78 -30.27
CA PHE A 381 -8.59 -17.02 -28.99
C PHE A 381 -9.20 -16.16 -27.89
N THR A 382 -9.09 -16.63 -26.64
CA THR A 382 -9.61 -15.91 -25.49
C THR A 382 -8.77 -14.65 -25.21
N SER A 383 -9.34 -13.46 -25.42
CA SER A 383 -8.80 -12.19 -24.90
C SER A 383 -9.58 -11.69 -23.67
N GLN A 384 -8.89 -10.98 -22.77
CA GLN A 384 -9.49 -10.34 -21.60
C GLN A 384 -9.06 -8.88 -21.54
N TRP A 385 -10.03 -7.99 -21.31
CA TRP A 385 -9.74 -6.58 -21.05
C TRP A 385 -8.74 -6.42 -19.89
N PRO A 386 -7.72 -5.56 -20.00
CA PRO A 386 -6.76 -5.33 -18.92
C PRO A 386 -7.41 -4.80 -17.63
N ASN A 387 -6.82 -5.08 -16.47
CA ASN A 387 -7.52 -4.94 -15.18
C ASN A 387 -7.49 -3.51 -14.58
N THR A 388 -7.95 -2.52 -15.35
CA THR A 388 -7.98 -1.10 -14.91
C THR A 388 -8.90 -0.86 -13.72
N SER A 389 -9.95 -1.67 -13.53
CA SER A 389 -10.91 -1.53 -12.42
C SER A 389 -10.36 -1.88 -11.02
N ASN A 390 -9.23 -2.58 -10.95
CA ASN A 390 -8.53 -2.93 -9.71
C ASN A 390 -7.22 -2.15 -9.53
N THR A 391 -7.00 -1.08 -10.32
CA THR A 391 -5.82 -0.20 -10.22
C THR A 391 -4.50 -0.98 -10.24
N ARG A 392 -4.41 -2.04 -11.06
CA ARG A 392 -3.13 -2.74 -11.22
C ARG A 392 -2.14 -1.80 -11.92
N TYR A 393 -0.88 -1.82 -11.49
CA TYR A 393 0.21 -1.15 -12.21
C TYR A 393 0.12 -1.44 -13.71
N HIS A 394 0.59 -0.51 -14.55
CA HIS A 394 0.62 -0.58 -16.03
C HIS A 394 -0.71 -0.93 -16.75
N SER A 395 -1.81 -1.18 -16.03
CA SER A 395 -3.04 -1.69 -16.64
C SER A 395 -3.70 -0.71 -17.60
N HIS A 396 -3.52 0.60 -17.41
CA HIS A 396 -3.96 1.62 -18.37
C HIS A 396 -3.17 1.56 -19.67
N GLY A 397 -1.85 1.35 -19.61
CA GLY A 397 -1.01 1.16 -20.78
C GLY A 397 -1.39 -0.10 -21.55
N ASP A 398 -1.65 -1.21 -20.84
CA ASP A 398 -2.13 -2.46 -21.44
C ASP A 398 -3.49 -2.25 -22.10
N ALA A 399 -4.43 -1.58 -21.40
CA ALA A 399 -5.77 -1.30 -21.91
C ALA A 399 -5.72 -0.38 -23.14
N ALA A 400 -4.80 0.57 -23.16
CA ALA A 400 -4.55 1.41 -24.32
C ALA A 400 -4.09 0.57 -25.52
N CYS A 401 -3.11 -0.32 -25.33
CA CYS A 401 -2.67 -1.22 -26.39
C CYS A 401 -3.81 -2.12 -26.89
N GLU A 402 -4.59 -2.69 -25.97
CA GLU A 402 -5.72 -3.56 -26.32
C GLU A 402 -6.81 -2.82 -27.10
N TYR A 403 -7.14 -1.61 -26.66
CA TYR A 403 -8.08 -0.72 -27.33
C TYR A 403 -7.64 -0.41 -28.76
N LEU A 404 -6.40 0.03 -28.97
CA LEU A 404 -5.95 0.46 -30.30
C LEU A 404 -5.98 -0.66 -31.34
N VAL A 405 -5.75 -1.89 -30.89
CA VAL A 405 -5.73 -3.07 -31.76
C VAL A 405 -7.14 -3.57 -32.06
N HIS A 406 -8.05 -3.54 -31.08
CA HIS A 406 -9.36 -4.20 -31.17
C HIS A 406 -10.57 -3.26 -31.03
N LYS A 407 -10.38 -1.94 -31.18
CA LYS A 407 -11.42 -0.90 -31.03
C LYS A 407 -12.74 -1.25 -31.72
N SER A 408 -12.68 -1.71 -32.96
CA SER A 408 -13.87 -2.06 -33.76
C SER A 408 -14.70 -3.15 -33.08
N TRP A 409 -14.06 -4.19 -32.57
CA TRP A 409 -14.73 -5.29 -31.87
C TRP A 409 -15.37 -4.82 -30.57
N TYR A 410 -14.71 -3.95 -29.81
CA TYR A 410 -15.32 -3.40 -28.60
C TYR A 410 -16.55 -2.51 -28.89
N MET A 411 -16.51 -1.74 -29.98
CA MET A 411 -17.65 -0.93 -30.43
C MET A 411 -18.83 -1.81 -30.85
N GLN A 412 -18.59 -2.84 -31.66
CA GLN A 412 -19.61 -3.83 -32.06
C GLN A 412 -20.18 -4.58 -30.84
N PHE A 413 -19.32 -4.95 -29.89
CA PHE A 413 -19.79 -5.60 -28.66
C PHE A 413 -20.72 -4.68 -27.85
N LEU A 414 -20.42 -3.38 -27.75
CA LEU A 414 -21.31 -2.43 -27.08
C LEU A 414 -22.67 -2.34 -27.79
N GLU A 415 -22.70 -2.38 -29.12
CA GLU A 415 -23.95 -2.44 -29.89
C GLU A 415 -24.74 -3.73 -29.60
N ILE A 416 -24.08 -4.88 -29.53
CA ILE A 416 -24.73 -6.14 -29.11
C ILE A 416 -25.32 -5.99 -27.71
N VAL A 417 -24.57 -5.42 -26.76
CA VAL A 417 -25.05 -5.17 -25.38
C VAL A 417 -26.26 -4.23 -25.37
N LEU A 418 -26.29 -3.22 -26.25
CA LEU A 418 -27.42 -2.31 -26.42
C LEU A 418 -28.68 -3.06 -26.85
N PHE A 419 -28.60 -3.79 -27.97
CA PHE A 419 -29.76 -4.46 -28.58
C PHE A 419 -30.22 -5.70 -27.81
N LYS A 420 -29.33 -6.33 -27.03
CA LYS A 420 -29.67 -7.45 -26.15
C LYS A 420 -30.58 -7.04 -24.98
N LYS A 421 -30.58 -5.76 -24.59
CA LYS A 421 -31.43 -5.26 -23.50
C LYS A 421 -32.85 -5.01 -23.99
N GLU A 422 -33.83 -5.35 -23.16
CA GLU A 422 -35.24 -5.03 -23.43
C GLU A 422 -35.45 -3.54 -23.72
N SER A 423 -34.79 -2.69 -22.92
CA SER A 423 -34.87 -1.23 -23.03
C SER A 423 -34.17 -0.64 -24.26
N ARG A 424 -33.35 -1.44 -24.97
CA ARG A 424 -32.53 -1.01 -26.13
C ARG A 424 -31.77 0.29 -25.89
N THR A 425 -31.28 0.48 -24.66
CA THR A 425 -30.60 1.69 -24.21
C THR A 425 -29.31 1.35 -23.46
N HIS A 426 -28.29 2.18 -23.64
CA HIS A 426 -27.07 2.08 -22.88
C HIS A 426 -27.30 2.53 -21.44
N THR A 427 -26.58 1.90 -20.50
CA THR A 427 -26.37 2.56 -19.20
C THR A 427 -25.51 3.81 -19.40
N ASN A 428 -25.57 4.78 -18.48
CA ASN A 428 -24.72 5.98 -18.57
C ASN A 428 -23.22 5.62 -18.67
N MET A 429 -22.75 4.56 -17.98
CA MET A 429 -21.37 4.10 -18.10
C MET A 429 -21.05 3.53 -19.48
N GLU A 430 -21.89 2.65 -20.03
CA GLU A 430 -21.70 2.13 -21.39
C GLU A 430 -21.72 3.24 -22.43
N GLN A 431 -22.64 4.20 -22.30
CA GLN A 431 -22.72 5.35 -23.19
C GLN A 431 -21.46 6.21 -23.12
N ASN A 432 -20.88 6.38 -21.93
CA ASN A 432 -19.63 7.11 -21.76
C ASN A 432 -18.44 6.34 -22.36
N VAL A 433 -18.39 5.00 -22.24
CA VAL A 433 -17.36 4.20 -22.93
C VAL A 433 -17.50 4.35 -24.45
N PHE A 434 -18.71 4.21 -24.97
CA PHE A 434 -18.99 4.40 -26.40
C PHE A 434 -18.58 5.81 -26.88
N ARG A 435 -18.96 6.86 -26.15
CA ARG A 435 -18.55 8.25 -26.45
C ARG A 435 -17.04 8.44 -26.43
N GLY A 436 -16.37 7.88 -25.42
CA GLY A 436 -14.91 7.93 -25.30
C GLY A 436 -14.24 7.24 -26.49
N PHE A 437 -14.71 6.06 -26.87
CA PHE A 437 -14.18 5.29 -28.00
C PHE A 437 -14.43 5.95 -29.35
N SER A 438 -15.49 6.74 -29.49
CA SER A 438 -15.80 7.51 -30.71
C SER A 438 -15.10 8.87 -30.78
N CYS A 439 -14.40 9.30 -29.73
CA CYS A 439 -13.76 10.61 -29.67
C CYS A 439 -12.30 10.53 -30.15
N LEU A 440 -11.98 11.22 -31.25
CA LEU A 440 -10.62 11.24 -31.81
C LEU A 440 -9.60 11.83 -30.83
N ARG A 441 -9.96 12.89 -30.08
CA ARG A 441 -9.07 13.50 -29.05
C ARG A 441 -8.77 12.53 -27.91
N THR A 442 -9.76 11.75 -27.48
CA THR A 442 -9.55 10.66 -26.51
C THR A 442 -8.60 9.62 -27.07
N GLU A 443 -8.73 9.27 -28.35
CA GLU A 443 -7.85 8.31 -29.02
C GLU A 443 -6.41 8.83 -29.12
N GLU A 444 -6.17 10.13 -29.36
CA GLU A 444 -4.82 10.73 -29.28
C GLU A 444 -4.18 10.52 -27.89
N GLU A 445 -4.94 10.74 -26.81
CA GLU A 445 -4.46 10.48 -25.45
C GLU A 445 -4.18 8.99 -25.19
N ILE A 446 -5.05 8.10 -25.67
CA ILE A 446 -4.86 6.64 -25.53
C ILE A 446 -3.61 6.19 -26.30
N THR A 447 -3.35 6.76 -27.48
CA THR A 447 -2.13 6.50 -28.26
C THR A 447 -0.87 6.92 -27.50
N CYS A 448 -0.90 8.02 -26.76
CA CYS A 448 0.21 8.42 -25.89
C CYS A 448 0.47 7.39 -24.77
N TRP A 449 -0.59 6.93 -24.10
CA TRP A 449 -0.50 5.87 -23.09
C TRP A 449 0.09 4.57 -23.64
N ALA A 450 -0.37 4.12 -24.81
CA ALA A 450 0.14 2.91 -25.46
C ALA A 450 1.62 3.06 -25.86
N SER A 451 2.00 4.23 -26.39
CA SER A 451 3.39 4.54 -26.77
C SER A 451 4.33 4.47 -25.57
N TYR A 452 3.99 5.17 -24.48
CA TYR A 452 4.77 5.14 -23.23
C TYR A 452 4.87 3.71 -22.67
N ASN A 453 3.78 2.93 -22.75
CA ASN A 453 3.77 1.57 -22.23
C ASN A 453 4.73 0.64 -22.98
N GLN A 454 4.73 0.68 -24.31
CA GLN A 454 5.60 -0.16 -25.15
C GLN A 454 7.06 0.29 -25.09
N CYS A 455 7.32 1.59 -25.04
CA CYS A 455 8.67 2.15 -25.06
C CYS A 455 9.37 2.10 -23.70
N LEU A 456 8.65 2.35 -22.60
CA LEU A 456 9.25 2.49 -21.28
C LEU A 456 8.70 1.49 -20.26
N THR A 457 7.38 1.48 -20.02
CA THR A 457 6.80 0.73 -18.91
C THR A 457 7.12 -0.76 -18.99
N HIS A 458 6.83 -1.44 -20.10
CA HIS A 458 7.12 -2.87 -20.24
C HIS A 458 8.62 -3.19 -20.10
N PRO A 459 9.54 -2.55 -20.86
CA PRO A 459 10.98 -2.73 -20.67
C PRO A 459 11.48 -2.49 -19.24
N TYR A 460 10.99 -1.43 -18.59
CA TYR A 460 11.36 -1.12 -17.21
C TYR A 460 10.86 -2.20 -16.24
N LEU A 461 9.59 -2.59 -16.34
CA LEU A 461 9.00 -3.62 -15.49
C LEU A 461 9.67 -4.98 -15.69
N ARG A 462 10.04 -5.32 -16.93
CA ARG A 462 10.80 -6.53 -17.27
C ARG A 462 12.15 -6.54 -16.57
N THR A 463 12.84 -5.39 -16.52
CA THR A 463 14.12 -5.24 -15.82
C THR A 463 13.95 -5.36 -14.31
N ILE A 464 13.01 -4.59 -13.75
CA ILE A 464 12.80 -4.51 -12.29
C ILE A 464 12.31 -5.83 -11.69
N ARG A 465 11.34 -6.50 -12.33
CA ARG A 465 10.71 -7.72 -11.80
C ARG A 465 11.58 -8.97 -11.94
N ASN A 466 12.45 -9.02 -12.95
CA ASN A 466 13.33 -10.17 -13.17
C ASN A 466 14.70 -10.00 -12.52
N SER A 467 14.97 -8.85 -11.90
CA SER A 467 16.23 -8.62 -11.19
C SER A 467 16.22 -9.27 -9.81
N SER A 468 17.28 -10.00 -9.48
CA SER A 468 17.66 -10.34 -8.10
C SER A 468 18.57 -9.26 -7.51
N THR A 469 18.49 -8.05 -8.05
CA THR A 469 19.37 -6.93 -7.73
C THR A 469 18.83 -6.19 -6.53
N ASN A 470 19.73 -5.70 -5.69
CA ASN A 470 19.37 -4.80 -4.60
C ASN A 470 18.83 -3.48 -5.19
N ILE A 471 17.74 -2.95 -4.64
CA ILE A 471 17.17 -1.67 -5.09
C ILE A 471 18.22 -0.53 -5.04
N LEU A 472 19.16 -0.60 -4.10
CA LEU A 472 20.21 0.39 -3.90
C LEU A 472 21.21 0.46 -5.07
N ASP A 473 21.26 -0.58 -5.91
CA ASP A 473 22.14 -0.64 -7.08
C ASP A 473 21.42 -0.25 -8.39
N LEU A 474 20.18 0.24 -8.32
CA LEU A 474 19.38 0.60 -9.50
C LEU A 474 19.62 2.02 -10.05
N GLY A 475 20.48 2.81 -9.41
CA GLY A 475 20.82 4.17 -9.86
C GLY A 475 21.14 4.26 -11.37
N PRO A 476 21.99 3.37 -11.93
CA PRO A 476 22.28 3.36 -13.36
C PRO A 476 21.05 3.09 -14.25
N ILE A 477 20.11 2.24 -13.81
CA ILE A 477 18.87 1.97 -14.55
C ILE A 477 17.96 3.20 -14.54
N HIS A 478 17.84 3.88 -13.41
CA HIS A 478 17.04 5.11 -13.32
C HIS A 478 17.66 6.27 -14.13
N ALA A 479 18.99 6.39 -14.16
CA ALA A 479 19.68 7.32 -15.04
C ALA A 479 19.42 7.00 -16.52
N LYS A 480 19.42 5.71 -16.89
CA LYS A 480 19.07 5.25 -18.24
C LYS A 480 17.63 5.58 -18.62
N VAL A 481 16.67 5.45 -17.70
CA VAL A 481 15.27 5.85 -17.90
C VAL A 481 15.16 7.34 -18.23
N ILE A 482 15.83 8.19 -17.44
CA ILE A 482 15.84 9.65 -17.64
C ILE A 482 16.43 10.00 -19.01
N ALA A 483 17.60 9.42 -19.34
CA ALA A 483 18.25 9.66 -20.63
C ALA A 483 17.41 9.17 -21.82
N HIS A 484 16.74 8.02 -21.67
CA HIS A 484 15.87 7.49 -22.71
C HIS A 484 14.65 8.39 -22.96
N LEU A 485 14.00 8.89 -21.90
CA LEU A 485 12.90 9.84 -22.03
C LEU A 485 13.35 11.14 -22.72
N GLN A 486 14.53 11.66 -22.38
CA GLN A 486 15.11 12.83 -23.06
C GLN A 486 15.33 12.56 -24.56
N CYS A 487 15.79 11.37 -24.92
CA CYS A 487 15.95 10.96 -26.31
C CYS A 487 14.62 10.91 -27.07
N LEU A 488 13.58 10.30 -26.48
CA LEU A 488 12.24 10.26 -27.08
C LEU A 488 11.58 11.64 -27.18
N ILE A 489 11.84 12.54 -26.23
CA ILE A 489 11.34 13.93 -26.27
C ILE A 489 12.02 14.71 -27.40
N ALA A 490 13.33 14.51 -27.58
CA ALA A 490 14.09 15.17 -28.64
C ALA A 490 13.64 14.71 -30.04
N ASP A 491 13.27 13.44 -30.16
CA ASP A 491 12.75 12.87 -31.41
C ASP A 491 11.65 11.84 -31.16
N VAL A 492 10.39 12.28 -31.26
CA VAL A 492 9.22 11.38 -31.14
C VAL A 492 9.01 10.50 -32.38
N ASP A 493 9.67 10.77 -33.50
CA ASP A 493 9.63 9.90 -34.68
C ASP A 493 10.37 8.58 -34.46
N LEU A 494 11.20 8.51 -33.41
CA LEU A 494 11.72 7.23 -32.92
C LEU A 494 10.61 6.25 -32.53
N VAL A 495 9.40 6.74 -32.24
CA VAL A 495 8.21 5.93 -31.91
C VAL A 495 7.14 6.04 -33.00
N LEU A 496 6.82 7.26 -33.41
CA LEU A 496 5.69 7.55 -34.32
C LEU A 496 6.05 7.46 -35.80
N GLY A 497 7.35 7.48 -36.13
CA GLY A 497 7.84 7.50 -37.48
C GLY A 497 7.71 6.15 -38.18
N PRO A 498 7.68 6.12 -39.53
CA PRO A 498 7.60 4.89 -40.30
C PRO A 498 8.87 4.03 -40.19
N SER A 499 9.99 4.63 -39.81
CA SER A 499 11.27 3.94 -39.56
C SER A 499 11.50 3.61 -38.09
N ALA A 500 10.50 3.77 -37.21
CA ALA A 500 10.64 3.47 -35.79
C ALA A 500 10.99 1.98 -35.60
N SER A 501 12.10 1.74 -34.91
CA SER A 501 12.58 0.41 -34.55
C SER A 501 12.55 0.26 -33.03
N HIS A 502 12.35 -0.98 -32.56
CA HIS A 502 12.43 -1.27 -31.12
C HIS A 502 13.82 -0.97 -30.54
N GLU A 503 14.88 -1.02 -31.36
CA GLU A 503 16.27 -0.77 -30.94
C GLU A 503 16.47 0.65 -30.41
N THR A 504 15.74 1.63 -30.96
CA THR A 504 15.81 3.04 -30.57
C THR A 504 14.61 3.46 -29.73
N ALA A 505 13.44 2.87 -29.98
CA ALA A 505 12.18 3.27 -29.34
C ALA A 505 12.02 2.69 -27.93
N THR A 506 12.61 1.53 -27.63
CA THR A 506 12.43 0.86 -26.32
C THR A 506 13.62 1.08 -25.41
N LEU A 507 13.37 1.21 -24.11
CA LEU A 507 14.40 1.43 -23.09
C LEU A 507 15.49 0.34 -23.08
N ASP A 508 15.12 -0.92 -23.34
CA ASP A 508 16.02 -2.07 -23.31
C ASP A 508 16.48 -2.52 -24.71
N GLY A 509 16.04 -1.85 -25.77
CA GLY A 509 16.35 -2.18 -27.16
C GLY A 509 15.71 -3.49 -27.64
N ARG A 510 14.87 -4.14 -26.84
CA ARG A 510 14.25 -5.43 -27.17
C ARG A 510 12.96 -5.23 -27.96
N PRO A 511 12.46 -6.26 -28.68
CA PRO A 511 11.19 -6.18 -29.37
C PRO A 511 10.05 -5.68 -28.47
N PHE A 512 9.15 -4.91 -29.06
CA PHE A 512 7.94 -4.43 -28.42
C PHE A 512 7.12 -5.59 -27.85
N GLU A 513 6.51 -5.39 -26.69
CA GLU A 513 5.68 -6.41 -26.04
C GLU A 513 4.44 -6.75 -26.89
N ARG A 514 3.90 -5.73 -27.57
CA ARG A 514 2.77 -5.84 -28.50
C ARG A 514 3.08 -5.12 -29.82
N PRO A 515 3.78 -5.76 -30.77
CA PRO A 515 4.10 -5.16 -32.06
C PRO A 515 2.86 -4.65 -32.81
N GLU A 516 1.72 -5.34 -32.68
CA GLU A 516 0.46 -4.95 -33.30
C GLU A 516 -0.08 -3.61 -32.77
N ALA A 517 0.20 -3.26 -31.51
CA ALA A 517 -0.16 -1.96 -30.95
C ALA A 517 0.71 -0.84 -31.54
N ILE A 518 2.00 -1.10 -31.82
CA ILE A 518 2.89 -0.15 -32.49
C ILE A 518 2.43 0.14 -33.92
N TYR A 519 2.02 -0.89 -34.67
CA TYR A 519 1.45 -0.67 -36.01
C TYR A 519 0.18 0.17 -35.96
N ALA A 520 -0.68 -0.03 -34.95
CA ALA A 520 -1.86 0.81 -34.75
C ALA A 520 -1.48 2.26 -34.41
N ILE A 521 -0.48 2.47 -33.53
CA ILE A 521 0.06 3.79 -33.18
C ILE A 521 0.59 4.51 -34.43
N GLN A 522 1.41 3.84 -35.24
CA GLN A 522 1.99 4.42 -36.46
C GLN A 522 0.93 4.77 -37.49
N ARG A 523 -0.09 3.93 -37.67
CA ARG A 523 -1.23 4.22 -38.56
C ARG A 523 -1.98 5.49 -38.12
N ILE A 524 -2.22 5.64 -36.82
CA ILE A 524 -2.86 6.85 -36.27
C ILE A 524 -1.95 8.07 -36.47
N ALA A 525 -0.64 7.92 -36.23
CA ALA A 525 0.32 9.01 -36.40
C ALA A 525 0.49 9.50 -37.84
N GLN A 526 0.24 8.64 -38.83
CA GLN A 526 0.23 9.01 -40.25
C GLN A 526 -1.02 9.81 -40.64
N ASP A 527 -2.15 9.62 -39.95
CA ASP A 527 -3.37 10.37 -40.18
C ASP A 527 -3.38 11.72 -39.44
N GLN A 528 -2.49 12.61 -39.88
CA GLN A 528 -2.36 13.96 -39.33
C GLN A 528 -3.62 14.82 -39.49
N LYS A 529 -4.54 14.43 -40.37
CA LYS A 529 -5.81 15.13 -40.56
C LYS A 529 -6.73 14.92 -39.37
N ASN A 530 -6.87 13.66 -38.92
CA ASN A 530 -7.74 13.32 -37.79
C ASN A 530 -7.02 13.44 -36.44
N TYR A 531 -5.69 13.25 -36.42
CA TYR A 531 -4.86 13.26 -35.21
C TYR A 531 -3.72 14.32 -35.26
N PRO A 532 -4.04 15.61 -35.49
CA PRO A 532 -3.03 16.66 -35.65
C PRO A 532 -2.22 16.96 -34.39
N HIS A 533 -2.69 16.58 -33.19
CA HIS A 533 -2.06 16.94 -31.92
C HIS A 533 -1.21 15.82 -31.33
N LEU A 534 -1.35 14.58 -31.82
CA LEU A 534 -0.72 13.39 -31.26
C LEU A 534 0.78 13.57 -30.95
N ARG A 535 1.56 14.11 -31.90
CA ARG A 535 3.00 14.34 -31.72
C ARG A 535 3.28 15.25 -30.54
N ARG A 536 2.54 16.37 -30.45
CA ARG A 536 2.71 17.35 -29.38
C ARG A 536 2.24 16.80 -28.04
N LEU A 537 1.16 16.02 -28.02
CA LEU A 537 0.66 15.36 -26.82
C LEU A 537 1.65 14.32 -26.31
N LEU A 538 2.27 13.52 -27.18
CA LEU A 538 3.26 12.54 -26.78
C LEU A 538 4.49 13.22 -26.17
N VAL A 539 5.02 14.28 -26.79
CA VAL A 539 6.09 15.11 -26.19
C VAL A 539 5.67 15.58 -24.80
N THR A 540 4.48 16.17 -24.68
CA THR A 540 3.99 16.72 -23.41
C THR A 540 3.82 15.64 -22.34
N PHE A 541 3.35 14.45 -22.72
CA PHE A 541 3.26 13.30 -21.83
C PHE A 541 4.65 12.87 -21.35
N LEU A 542 5.61 12.73 -22.27
CA LEU A 542 6.97 12.31 -21.94
C LEU A 542 7.69 13.34 -21.05
N GLU A 543 7.49 14.63 -21.27
CA GLU A 543 8.01 15.70 -20.39
C GLU A 543 7.45 15.58 -18.97
N GLY A 544 6.13 15.37 -18.83
CA GLY A 544 5.50 15.21 -17.51
C GLY A 544 5.96 13.94 -16.79
N ALA A 545 6.19 12.87 -17.56
CA ALA A 545 6.77 11.63 -17.03
C ALA A 545 8.24 11.84 -16.61
N LEU A 546 9.04 12.52 -17.43
CA LEU A 546 10.45 12.83 -17.15
C LEU A 546 10.61 13.63 -15.85
N ASP A 547 9.87 14.73 -15.70
CA ASP A 547 9.90 15.55 -14.48
C ASP A 547 9.57 14.72 -13.25
N THR A 548 8.62 13.79 -13.40
CA THR A 548 8.22 12.90 -12.31
C THR A 548 9.27 11.84 -12.02
N TRP A 549 9.91 11.24 -13.03
CA TRP A 549 11.04 10.33 -12.83
C TRP A 549 12.20 11.00 -12.10
N VAL A 550 12.57 12.23 -12.47
CA VAL A 550 13.61 13.00 -11.78
C VAL A 550 13.26 13.19 -10.31
N ARG A 551 12.01 13.59 -10.01
CA ARG A 551 11.54 13.76 -8.62
C ARG A 551 11.53 12.46 -7.82
N PHE A 552 11.02 11.37 -8.40
CA PHE A 552 10.87 10.06 -7.74
C PHE A 552 12.14 9.19 -7.74
N CYS A 553 13.23 9.69 -8.32
CA CYS A 553 14.57 9.10 -8.24
C CYS A 553 15.55 9.97 -7.43
N GLY A 554 15.04 10.96 -6.69
CA GLY A 554 15.85 11.86 -5.89
C GLY A 554 16.74 11.15 -4.86
N GLU A 555 16.36 9.95 -4.40
CA GLU A 555 17.17 9.17 -3.46
C GLU A 555 18.48 8.62 -4.07
N PHE A 556 18.58 8.58 -5.41
CA PHE A 556 19.78 8.15 -6.16
C PHE A 556 20.68 9.31 -6.59
N THR A 557 20.45 10.52 -6.08
CA THR A 557 21.27 11.69 -6.41
C THR A 557 22.71 11.54 -5.91
N ALA A 558 23.67 12.05 -6.70
CA ALA A 558 25.08 12.04 -6.33
C ALA A 558 25.32 12.74 -4.99
N GLY A 559 26.17 12.17 -4.15
CA GLY A 559 26.40 12.62 -2.78
C GLY A 559 25.28 12.30 -1.78
N GLY A 560 24.21 11.62 -2.21
CA GLY A 560 23.17 11.08 -1.34
C GLY A 560 23.62 9.87 -0.52
N VAL A 561 22.75 9.38 0.37
CA VAL A 561 23.06 8.22 1.25
C VAL A 561 23.34 6.95 0.44
N ILE A 562 22.59 6.72 -0.64
CA ILE A 562 22.80 5.56 -1.52
C ILE A 562 24.16 5.65 -2.22
N ASP A 563 24.47 6.80 -2.82
CA ASP A 563 25.73 7.03 -3.54
C ASP A 563 26.97 6.91 -2.64
N LYS A 564 26.89 7.45 -1.42
CA LYS A 564 27.97 7.38 -0.43
C LYS A 564 28.15 6.00 0.22
N SER A 565 27.13 5.14 0.14
CA SER A 565 27.20 3.83 0.78
C SER A 565 28.29 2.95 0.16
N SER A 566 28.99 2.18 0.98
CA SER A 566 29.91 1.14 0.53
C SER A 566 29.14 -0.10 0.04
N ALA A 567 29.81 -0.96 -0.73
CA ALA A 567 29.22 -2.22 -1.19
C ALA A 567 28.77 -3.12 -0.02
N ALA A 568 29.55 -3.18 1.06
CA ALA A 568 29.21 -3.94 2.27
C ALA A 568 27.98 -3.37 2.98
N GLN A 569 27.83 -2.04 3.03
CA GLN A 569 26.63 -1.39 3.57
C GLN A 569 25.39 -1.71 2.72
N ARG A 570 25.50 -1.64 1.38
CA ARG A 570 24.39 -2.02 0.48
C ARG A 570 24.00 -3.49 0.64
N GLU A 571 24.98 -4.39 0.76
CA GLU A 571 24.74 -5.83 1.02
C GLU A 571 23.94 -6.03 2.33
N MET A 572 24.31 -5.35 3.42
CA MET A 572 23.58 -5.41 4.69
C MET A 572 22.20 -4.75 4.64
N ALA A 573 22.01 -3.76 3.77
CA ALA A 573 20.74 -3.10 3.49
C ALA A 573 20.05 -3.64 2.23
N TYR A 574 20.20 -4.94 1.94
CA TYR A 574 19.53 -5.53 0.79
C TYR A 574 18.01 -5.35 0.88
N MET A 575 17.44 -4.74 -0.15
CA MET A 575 16.00 -4.58 -0.33
C MET A 575 15.60 -5.02 -1.74
N LYS A 576 14.42 -5.62 -1.84
CA LYS A 576 13.84 -5.96 -3.14
C LYS A 576 13.50 -4.68 -3.91
N THR A 577 13.46 -4.80 -5.24
CA THR A 577 13.15 -3.69 -6.13
C THR A 577 11.66 -3.29 -6.11
N THR A 578 10.79 -4.19 -5.66
CA THR A 578 9.33 -3.99 -5.59
C THR A 578 8.76 -4.37 -4.23
N ASN A 579 7.56 -3.85 -3.94
CA ASN A 579 6.78 -4.20 -2.74
C ASN A 579 5.80 -5.37 -2.97
N ASN A 580 6.01 -6.17 -4.03
CA ASN A 580 5.08 -7.21 -4.47
C ASN A 580 4.78 -8.26 -3.39
N ASP A 581 5.72 -8.51 -2.46
CA ASP A 581 5.51 -9.47 -1.36
C ASP A 581 4.39 -9.00 -0.41
N ASN A 582 4.39 -7.71 -0.05
CA ASN A 582 3.35 -7.14 0.82
C ASN A 582 2.01 -7.06 0.08
N GLU A 583 1.99 -6.53 -1.15
CA GLU A 583 0.79 -6.49 -1.98
C GLU A 583 0.19 -7.89 -2.19
N GLY A 584 1.04 -8.89 -2.44
CA GLY A 584 0.65 -10.28 -2.59
C GLY A 584 0.07 -10.87 -1.31
N ALA A 585 0.65 -10.56 -0.13
CA ALA A 585 0.12 -10.98 1.15
C ALA A 585 -1.27 -10.38 1.42
N LEU A 586 -1.44 -9.08 1.17
CA LEU A 586 -2.72 -8.37 1.31
C LEU A 586 -3.77 -8.85 0.30
N GLY A 587 -3.36 -9.11 -0.95
CA GLY A 587 -4.22 -9.76 -1.95
C GLY A 587 -4.70 -11.13 -1.47
N THR A 588 -3.82 -11.89 -0.82
CA THR A 588 -4.16 -13.19 -0.24
C THR A 588 -5.15 -13.05 0.93
N VAL A 589 -5.01 -12.03 1.79
CA VAL A 589 -6.00 -11.72 2.86
C VAL A 589 -7.41 -11.60 2.28
N ARG A 590 -7.55 -10.78 1.23
CA ARG A 590 -8.86 -10.55 0.57
C ARG A 590 -9.47 -11.85 0.08
N THR A 591 -8.67 -12.72 -0.56
CA THR A 591 -9.17 -14.02 -1.07
C THR A 591 -9.52 -14.99 0.06
N SER A 592 -8.70 -15.05 1.12
CA SER A 592 -8.92 -15.91 2.28
C SER A 592 -10.16 -15.52 3.06
N LEU A 593 -10.37 -14.22 3.32
CA LEU A 593 -11.57 -13.73 4.01
C LEU A 593 -12.84 -13.87 3.17
N ARG A 594 -12.74 -13.91 1.83
CA ARG A 594 -13.87 -14.24 0.96
C ARG A 594 -14.28 -15.71 1.10
N ARG A 595 -13.31 -16.63 1.18
CA ARG A 595 -13.57 -18.08 1.34
C ARG A 595 -13.99 -18.46 2.76
N ALA A 596 -13.41 -17.81 3.77
CA ALA A 596 -13.68 -18.06 5.18
C ALA A 596 -13.82 -16.73 5.96
N PRO A 597 -14.99 -16.08 5.88
CA PRO A 597 -15.22 -14.75 6.49
C PRO A 597 -15.07 -14.69 8.01
N HIS A 598 -15.20 -15.84 8.70
CA HIS A 598 -15.07 -15.94 10.15
C HIS A 598 -13.65 -16.36 10.62
N MET A 599 -12.68 -16.41 9.71
CA MET A 599 -11.30 -16.69 10.07
C MET A 599 -10.75 -15.52 10.90
N SER A 600 -10.19 -15.81 12.08
CA SER A 600 -9.50 -14.78 12.86
C SER A 600 -8.20 -14.38 12.20
N LEU A 601 -7.78 -13.12 12.37
CA LEU A 601 -6.51 -12.64 11.82
C LEU A 601 -5.31 -13.37 12.43
N SER A 602 -5.38 -13.79 13.70
CA SER A 602 -4.34 -14.64 14.31
C SER A 602 -4.19 -15.99 13.59
N HIS A 603 -5.30 -16.63 13.21
CA HIS A 603 -5.27 -17.88 12.47
C HIS A 603 -4.77 -17.67 11.04
N LEU A 604 -5.14 -16.56 10.41
CA LEU A 604 -4.66 -16.16 9.09
C LEU A 604 -3.14 -15.94 9.10
N ASN A 605 -2.61 -15.15 10.06
CA ASN A 605 -1.18 -14.95 10.24
C ASN A 605 -0.45 -16.25 10.49
N SER A 606 -0.98 -17.12 11.37
CA SER A 606 -0.36 -18.42 11.65
C SER A 606 -0.19 -19.28 10.40
N ARG A 607 -1.19 -19.29 9.51
CA ARG A 607 -1.10 -20.00 8.22
C ARG A 607 -0.11 -19.34 7.27
N PHE A 608 -0.22 -18.03 7.10
CA PHE A 608 0.53 -17.30 6.09
C PHE A 608 2.01 -17.25 6.44
N MET A 609 2.34 -16.93 7.70
CA MET A 609 3.73 -16.92 8.18
C MET A 609 4.33 -18.32 8.08
N TYR A 610 3.61 -19.37 8.52
CA TYR A 610 4.11 -20.75 8.41
C TYR A 610 4.45 -21.13 6.96
N LYS A 611 3.56 -20.82 6.01
CA LYS A 611 3.74 -21.10 4.57
C LYS A 611 4.88 -20.26 3.98
N LYS A 612 4.84 -18.94 4.15
CA LYS A 612 5.76 -17.99 3.51
C LYS A 612 7.17 -18.05 4.10
N ASN A 613 7.30 -18.33 5.39
CA ASN A 613 8.58 -18.39 6.09
C ASN A 613 9.21 -19.79 6.07
N MET A 614 8.54 -20.76 5.44
CA MET A 614 8.94 -22.18 5.42
C MET A 614 9.17 -22.73 6.83
N THR A 615 8.32 -22.33 7.77
CA THR A 615 8.51 -22.58 9.21
C THR A 615 8.48 -24.07 9.56
N GLY A 616 7.82 -24.91 8.75
CA GLY A 616 7.87 -26.38 8.92
C GLY A 616 9.30 -26.91 8.96
N THR A 617 10.15 -26.45 8.03
CA THR A 617 11.58 -26.80 7.96
C THR A 617 12.32 -26.27 9.19
N TYR A 618 12.00 -25.06 9.64
CA TYR A 618 12.63 -24.47 10.82
C TYR A 618 12.34 -25.28 12.09
N ILE A 619 11.06 -25.67 12.30
CA ILE A 619 10.65 -26.50 13.44
C ILE A 619 11.42 -27.82 13.45
N GLN A 620 11.57 -28.47 12.30
CA GLN A 620 12.25 -29.77 12.18
C GLN A 620 13.76 -29.66 12.44
N LYS A 621 14.41 -28.61 11.92
CA LYS A 621 15.88 -28.48 11.97
C LYS A 621 16.39 -27.83 13.25
N PHE A 622 15.69 -26.82 13.77
CA PHE A 622 16.25 -25.93 14.81
C PHE A 622 15.53 -26.02 16.16
N LEU A 623 14.24 -26.39 16.19
CA LEU A 623 13.53 -26.49 17.47
C LEU A 623 13.75 -27.84 18.16
N ARG A 624 14.55 -27.82 19.21
CA ARG A 624 14.77 -28.97 20.11
C ARG A 624 13.47 -29.42 20.82
N PRO A 625 13.37 -30.67 21.29
CA PRO A 625 12.16 -31.19 21.96
C PRO A 625 11.66 -30.33 23.13
N GLY A 626 12.57 -29.74 23.93
CA GLY A 626 12.21 -28.84 25.03
C GLY A 626 11.53 -27.55 24.56
N ALA A 627 12.03 -26.95 23.47
CA ALA A 627 11.43 -25.77 22.85
C ALA A 627 10.08 -26.10 22.23
N GLN A 628 9.95 -27.24 21.55
CA GLN A 628 8.67 -27.72 21.03
C GLN A 628 7.64 -27.91 22.15
N LYS A 629 8.02 -28.45 23.32
CA LYS A 629 7.10 -28.57 24.46
C LYS A 629 6.59 -27.21 24.96
N ARG A 630 7.47 -26.20 25.01
CA ARG A 630 7.09 -24.81 25.38
C ARG A 630 6.21 -24.15 24.33
N LEU A 631 6.51 -24.38 23.05
CA LEU A 631 5.66 -23.97 21.92
C LEU A 631 4.22 -24.49 22.08
N LEU A 632 4.04 -25.78 22.40
CA LEU A 632 2.72 -26.37 22.65
C LEU A 632 2.00 -25.69 23.84
N LYS A 633 2.72 -25.39 24.91
CA LYS A 633 2.15 -24.71 26.10
C LYS A 633 1.69 -23.29 25.75
N LYS A 634 2.52 -22.53 25.03
CA LYS A 634 2.21 -21.16 24.60
C LYS A 634 1.01 -21.14 23.65
N ALA A 635 0.94 -22.04 22.68
CA ALA A 635 -0.19 -22.13 21.76
C ALA A 635 -1.53 -22.37 22.47
N ARG A 636 -1.54 -23.22 23.51
CA ARG A 636 -2.73 -23.42 24.33
C ARG A 636 -3.13 -22.16 25.11
N ALA A 637 -2.16 -21.42 25.63
CA ALA A 637 -2.41 -20.17 26.35
C ALA A 637 -3.00 -19.09 25.41
N VAL A 638 -2.45 -18.95 24.20
CA VAL A 638 -2.94 -18.01 23.17
C VAL A 638 -4.37 -18.37 22.73
N ASP A 639 -4.66 -19.65 22.46
CA ASP A 639 -6.00 -20.13 22.09
C ASP A 639 -7.06 -19.74 23.14
N THR A 640 -6.71 -19.72 24.43
CA THR A 640 -7.62 -19.37 25.53
C THR A 640 -7.73 -17.88 25.84
N ARG A 641 -6.87 -17.03 25.26
CA ARG A 641 -6.68 -15.63 25.69
C ARG A 641 -7.76 -14.66 25.18
N GLY A 642 -8.55 -15.08 24.19
CA GLY A 642 -9.66 -14.32 23.63
C GLY A 642 -9.25 -13.08 22.84
N ASP A 643 -8.02 -13.05 22.32
CA ASP A 643 -7.40 -11.84 21.74
C ASP A 643 -8.17 -11.28 20.55
N GLU A 644 -8.83 -12.14 19.76
CA GLU A 644 -9.68 -11.69 18.66
C GLU A 644 -10.92 -10.90 19.13
N ARG A 645 -11.49 -11.26 20.29
CA ARG A 645 -12.59 -10.49 20.89
C ARG A 645 -12.08 -9.12 21.36
N LYS A 646 -10.91 -9.08 22.02
CA LYS A 646 -10.28 -7.83 22.46
C LYS A 646 -10.00 -6.90 21.28
N ARG A 647 -9.49 -7.45 20.17
CA ARG A 647 -9.23 -6.70 18.93
C ARG A 647 -10.49 -6.07 18.35
N ARG A 648 -11.60 -6.81 18.28
CA ARG A 648 -12.88 -6.26 17.80
C ARG A 648 -13.40 -5.12 18.69
N VAL A 649 -13.22 -5.24 20.01
CA VAL A 649 -13.58 -4.17 20.96
C VAL A 649 -12.68 -2.95 20.78
N ALA A 650 -11.37 -3.14 20.63
CA ALA A 650 -10.42 -2.05 20.39
C ALA A 650 -10.75 -1.28 19.09
N GLN A 651 -11.06 -1.99 18.00
CA GLN A 651 -11.50 -1.36 16.76
C GLN A 651 -12.77 -0.53 16.95
N ALA A 652 -13.79 -1.08 17.61
CA ALA A 652 -15.04 -0.36 17.86
C ALA A 652 -14.83 0.90 18.72
N ASN A 653 -13.91 0.86 19.69
CA ASN A 653 -13.56 2.02 20.50
C ASN A 653 -12.79 3.08 19.70
N TYR A 654 -11.86 2.64 18.85
CA TYR A 654 -11.15 3.53 17.94
C TYR A 654 -12.11 4.26 16.98
N ASP A 655 -13.07 3.54 16.39
CA ASP A 655 -14.06 4.14 15.49
C ASP A 655 -14.93 5.17 16.22
N LYS A 656 -15.37 4.89 17.45
CA LYS A 656 -16.10 5.85 18.29
C LYS A 656 -15.28 7.11 18.58
N GLU A 657 -14.00 6.94 18.88
CA GLU A 657 -13.10 8.06 19.16
C GLU A 657 -12.82 8.90 17.91
N ARG A 658 -12.68 8.27 16.74
CA ARG A 658 -12.61 8.98 15.45
C ARG A 658 -13.87 9.79 15.17
N VAL A 659 -15.05 9.21 15.40
CA VAL A 659 -16.33 9.94 15.26
C VAL A 659 -16.39 11.14 16.19
N ARG A 660 -15.95 10.99 17.45
CA ARG A 660 -15.91 12.09 18.42
C ARG A 660 -14.99 13.22 17.95
N LYS A 661 -13.77 12.89 17.49
CA LYS A 661 -12.80 13.86 16.96
C LYS A 661 -13.33 14.56 15.71
N ASN A 662 -13.92 13.83 14.77
CA ASN A 662 -14.48 14.40 13.55
C ASN A 662 -15.64 15.35 13.85
N LYS A 663 -16.57 14.98 14.73
CA LYS A 663 -17.64 15.89 15.17
C LYS A 663 -17.09 17.17 15.80
N GLN A 664 -16.03 17.07 16.60
CA GLN A 664 -15.38 18.26 17.17
C GLN A 664 -14.67 19.13 16.13
N LEU A 665 -14.12 18.52 15.08
CA LEU A 665 -13.54 19.24 13.95
C LEU A 665 -14.63 19.90 13.10
N ASP A 666 -15.75 19.22 12.87
CA ASP A 666 -16.88 19.76 12.10
C ASP A 666 -17.52 20.96 12.82
N VAL A 667 -17.69 20.87 14.15
CA VAL A 667 -18.14 22.01 14.97
C VAL A 667 -17.15 23.16 14.85
N ARG A 668 -15.84 22.92 15.03
CA ARG A 668 -14.82 23.96 14.88
C ARG A 668 -14.79 24.58 13.47
N ARG A 669 -14.94 23.77 12.42
CA ARG A 669 -15.02 24.23 11.03
C ARG A 669 -16.28 25.07 10.81
N LYS A 670 -17.41 24.67 11.38
CA LYS A 670 -18.66 25.42 11.33
C LYS A 670 -18.52 26.77 12.04
N GLU A 671 -18.00 26.78 13.27
CA GLU A 671 -17.72 28.01 14.03
C GLU A 671 -16.76 28.95 13.28
N GLN A 672 -15.71 28.40 12.66
CA GLN A 672 -14.78 29.18 11.85
C GLN A 672 -15.45 29.76 10.59
N ARG A 673 -16.33 29.00 9.92
CA ARG A 673 -17.09 29.47 8.76
C ARG A 673 -18.09 30.55 9.16
N GLU A 674 -18.86 30.33 10.23
CA GLU A 674 -19.81 31.32 10.77
C GLU A 674 -19.08 32.59 11.22
N ALA A 675 -17.92 32.48 11.87
CA ALA A 675 -17.10 33.63 12.24
C ALA A 675 -16.50 34.36 11.02
N ALA A 676 -16.10 33.63 9.98
CA ALA A 676 -15.62 34.23 8.74
C ALA A 676 -16.74 34.94 7.96
N GLU A 677 -17.93 34.34 7.91
CA GLU A 677 -19.13 34.91 7.31
C GLU A 677 -19.60 36.14 8.08
N ALA A 678 -19.68 36.09 9.41
CA ALA A 678 -20.00 37.24 10.25
C ALA A 678 -19.02 38.40 10.04
N LYS A 679 -17.71 38.10 9.92
CA LYS A 679 -16.70 39.11 9.57
C LYS A 679 -16.91 39.73 8.21
N LEU A 680 -17.37 38.96 7.21
CA LEU A 680 -17.69 39.45 5.87
C LEU A 680 -18.98 40.28 5.85
N THR A 681 -20.03 39.84 6.54
CA THR A 681 -21.30 40.57 6.65
C THR A 681 -21.12 41.92 7.37
N ALA A 682 -20.20 41.99 8.34
CA ALA A 682 -19.89 43.23 9.05
C ALA A 682 -18.99 44.21 8.26
N VAL A 683 -18.52 43.83 7.05
CA VAL A 683 -17.68 44.72 6.24
C VAL A 683 -18.50 45.91 5.77
N VAL A 684 -18.08 47.11 6.18
CA VAL A 684 -18.54 48.36 5.57
C VAL A 684 -17.66 48.64 4.34
N PRO A 685 -18.19 48.61 3.11
CA PRO A 685 -17.39 48.81 1.91
C PRO A 685 -16.78 50.22 1.87
N ARG A 686 -15.49 50.31 1.51
CA ARG A 686 -14.79 51.59 1.33
C ARG A 686 -14.74 51.94 -0.15
N LEU A 687 -15.29 53.10 -0.50
CA LEU A 687 -15.59 53.45 -1.90
C LEU A 687 -14.59 54.46 -2.49
N THR A 688 -13.70 55.00 -1.68
CA THR A 688 -12.75 56.03 -2.12
C THR A 688 -11.31 55.62 -1.91
N LEU A 689 -10.41 56.08 -2.80
CA LEU A 689 -8.97 55.80 -2.71
C LEU A 689 -8.39 56.25 -1.37
N ALA A 690 -8.79 57.43 -0.89
CA ALA A 690 -8.32 58.00 0.38
C ALA A 690 -8.75 57.17 1.62
N GLU A 691 -9.84 56.42 1.54
CA GLU A 691 -10.27 55.50 2.59
C GLU A 691 -9.53 54.16 2.50
N VAL A 692 -9.33 53.64 1.29
CA VAL A 692 -8.66 52.36 1.06
C VAL A 692 -7.16 52.43 1.39
N GLU A 693 -6.49 53.56 1.12
CA GLU A 693 -5.07 53.75 1.44
C GLU A 693 -4.77 53.70 2.94
N LYS A 694 -5.74 54.06 3.77
CA LYS A 694 -5.63 54.03 5.25
C LYS A 694 -5.73 52.62 5.83
N LEU A 695 -6.21 51.64 5.04
CA LEU A 695 -6.40 50.26 5.50
C LEU A 695 -5.07 49.48 5.58
N ARG A 696 -5.02 48.52 6.50
CA ARG A 696 -3.97 47.50 6.56
C ARG A 696 -4.21 46.41 5.51
N VAL A 697 -3.18 45.61 5.21
CA VAL A 697 -3.24 44.59 4.15
C VAL A 697 -4.30 43.53 4.41
N ASP A 698 -4.52 43.16 5.66
CA ASP A 698 -5.57 42.24 6.11
C ASP A 698 -6.99 42.82 5.93
N GLU A 699 -7.17 44.12 6.18
CA GLU A 699 -8.42 44.85 5.94
C GLU A 699 -8.71 45.00 4.44
N ILE A 700 -7.69 45.27 3.62
CA ILE A 700 -7.80 45.29 2.15
C ILE A 700 -8.18 43.89 1.64
N ASN A 701 -7.55 42.82 2.14
CA ASN A 701 -7.92 41.45 1.80
C ASN A 701 -9.35 41.09 2.22
N LEU A 702 -9.88 41.71 3.28
CA LEU A 702 -11.26 41.51 3.73
C LEU A 702 -12.24 42.22 2.78
N GLN A 703 -11.95 43.46 2.36
CA GLN A 703 -12.71 44.19 1.35
C GLN A 703 -12.73 43.46 -0.01
N ILE A 704 -11.57 42.97 -0.49
CA ILE A 704 -11.48 42.17 -1.72
C ILE A 704 -12.35 40.92 -1.64
N ARG A 705 -12.35 40.23 -0.48
CA ARG A 705 -13.21 39.05 -0.27
C ARG A 705 -14.70 39.39 -0.29
N TRP A 706 -15.08 40.57 0.23
CA TRP A 706 -16.45 41.05 0.19
C TRP A 706 -16.92 41.33 -1.25
N TYR A 707 -16.16 42.10 -2.03
CA TYR A 707 -16.51 42.37 -3.44
C TYR A 707 -16.62 41.10 -4.29
N ARG A 708 -15.73 40.14 -4.03
CA ARG A 708 -15.74 38.83 -4.72
C ARG A 708 -17.01 38.01 -4.49
N GLN A 709 -17.83 38.31 -3.48
CA GLN A 709 -19.11 37.61 -3.26
C GLN A 709 -20.08 37.80 -4.44
N PHE A 710 -19.99 38.91 -5.17
CA PHE A 710 -20.89 39.26 -6.27
C PHE A 710 -20.18 39.75 -7.53
N ASP A 711 -18.85 39.90 -7.50
CA ASP A 711 -18.00 40.23 -8.66
C ASP A 711 -17.00 39.08 -8.92
N LYS A 712 -17.25 38.30 -9.98
CA LYS A 712 -16.41 37.14 -10.35
C LYS A 712 -15.06 37.54 -10.95
N ASP A 713 -14.92 38.78 -11.42
CA ASP A 713 -13.68 39.31 -11.99
C ASP A 713 -12.71 39.78 -10.90
N VAL A 714 -13.11 39.74 -9.63
CA VAL A 714 -12.23 40.00 -8.49
C VAL A 714 -11.42 38.74 -8.14
N PRO A 715 -10.08 38.77 -8.27
CA PRO A 715 -9.23 37.63 -7.92
C PRO A 715 -9.29 37.30 -6.43
N ALA A 716 -8.96 36.06 -6.08
CA ALA A 716 -8.95 35.65 -4.69
C ALA A 716 -7.88 36.45 -3.95
N ALA A 717 -8.10 36.86 -2.70
CA ALA A 717 -7.12 37.64 -1.95
C ALA A 717 -5.73 36.96 -1.89
N LYS A 718 -5.67 35.62 -1.92
CA LYS A 718 -4.43 34.82 -2.01
C LYS A 718 -3.70 34.91 -3.35
N ASN A 719 -4.43 35.21 -4.44
CA ASN A 719 -3.92 35.30 -5.81
C ASN A 719 -3.67 36.76 -6.24
N THR A 720 -3.81 37.71 -5.33
CA THR A 720 -3.46 39.11 -5.62
C THR A 720 -1.95 39.33 -5.48
N PRO A 721 -1.36 40.23 -6.27
CA PRO A 721 0.08 40.50 -6.22
C PRO A 721 0.57 40.86 -4.81
N SER A 722 1.81 40.49 -4.50
CA SER A 722 2.46 40.87 -3.24
C SER A 722 2.73 42.37 -3.19
N GLY A 723 2.40 43.00 -2.05
CA GLY A 723 2.57 44.44 -1.83
C GLY A 723 1.25 45.20 -1.66
N LYS A 724 1.21 46.13 -0.70
CA LYS A 724 -0.01 46.89 -0.35
C LYS A 724 -0.54 47.70 -1.54
N ALA A 725 0.32 48.43 -2.27
CA ALA A 725 -0.08 49.29 -3.39
C ALA A 725 -0.81 48.50 -4.50
N LYS A 726 -0.29 47.34 -4.89
CA LYS A 726 -0.90 46.50 -5.93
C LYS A 726 -2.24 45.88 -5.49
N LYS A 727 -2.40 45.60 -4.20
CA LYS A 727 -3.70 45.15 -3.64
C LYS A 727 -4.72 46.29 -3.60
N VAL A 728 -4.28 47.53 -3.38
CA VAL A 728 -5.14 48.72 -3.48
C VAL A 728 -5.63 48.89 -4.91
N GLU A 729 -4.78 48.72 -5.93
CA GLU A 729 -5.19 48.77 -7.35
C GLU A 729 -6.30 47.75 -7.66
N VAL A 730 -6.11 46.49 -7.26
CA VAL A 730 -7.11 45.43 -7.46
C VAL A 730 -8.43 45.76 -6.75
N LEU A 731 -8.37 46.28 -5.53
CA LEU A 731 -9.57 46.67 -4.78
C LEU A 731 -10.27 47.87 -5.43
N MET A 732 -9.52 48.86 -5.91
CA MET A 732 -10.07 50.06 -6.55
C MET A 732 -10.72 49.76 -7.90
N ASP A 733 -10.22 48.78 -8.65
CA ASP A 733 -10.87 48.29 -9.86
C ASP A 733 -12.26 47.68 -9.54
N ALA A 734 -12.32 46.84 -8.50
CA ALA A 734 -13.56 46.26 -8.00
C ALA A 734 -14.56 47.32 -7.49
N VAL A 735 -14.06 48.31 -6.73
CA VAL A 735 -14.85 49.47 -6.29
C VAL A 735 -15.39 50.25 -7.50
N GLY A 736 -14.57 50.43 -8.54
CA GLY A 736 -14.98 51.08 -9.78
C GLY A 736 -16.15 50.38 -10.47
N ARG A 737 -16.08 49.04 -10.61
CA ARG A 737 -17.18 48.23 -11.15
C ARG A 737 -18.44 48.32 -10.29
N TYR A 738 -18.27 48.28 -8.97
CA TYR A 738 -19.37 48.43 -8.02
C TYR A 738 -20.05 49.80 -8.13
N VAL A 739 -19.29 50.89 -8.15
CA VAL A 739 -19.85 52.26 -8.24
C VAL A 739 -20.54 52.50 -9.59
N ARG A 740 -20.08 51.87 -10.67
CA ARG A 740 -20.69 51.97 -12.01
C ARG A 740 -21.98 51.17 -12.19
N GLY A 741 -22.42 50.39 -11.20
CA GLY A 741 -23.62 49.55 -11.35
C GLY A 741 -23.36 48.18 -11.98
N GLU A 742 -22.11 47.84 -12.29
CA GLU A 742 -21.77 46.63 -13.07
C GLU A 742 -21.87 45.36 -12.21
N THR A 743 -21.61 45.47 -10.90
CA THR A 743 -21.64 44.33 -9.95
C THR A 743 -22.25 44.76 -8.62
N HIS A 744 -23.35 44.12 -8.17
CA HIS A 744 -24.06 44.47 -6.92
C HIS A 744 -24.52 43.21 -6.15
N PRO A 745 -24.62 43.27 -4.80
CA PRO A 745 -25.30 42.26 -4.00
C PRO A 745 -26.76 42.12 -4.44
N LYS A 746 -27.25 40.89 -4.59
CA LYS A 746 -28.68 40.65 -4.84
C LYS A 746 -29.47 40.96 -3.57
N HIS A 747 -30.49 41.81 -3.66
CA HIS A 747 -31.44 42.04 -2.58
C HIS A 747 -32.43 40.86 -2.52
N ASP A 748 -32.46 40.12 -1.40
CA ASP A 748 -33.48 39.11 -1.13
C ASP A 748 -34.85 39.77 -0.93
N THR A 749 -35.80 39.49 -1.83
CA THR A 749 -37.22 39.77 -1.65
C THR A 749 -37.88 38.61 -0.90
N GLN A 750 -38.20 38.87 0.36
CA GLN A 750 -39.30 38.33 1.20
C GLN A 750 -39.78 36.88 1.01
N HIS A 751 -39.56 36.10 2.08
CA HIS A 751 -40.40 35.03 2.65
C HIS A 751 -41.72 34.67 1.93
N SER A 752 -41.78 33.44 1.38
CA SER A 752 -42.98 32.61 1.46
C SER A 752 -42.71 31.45 2.42
N MET A 753 -43.42 31.45 3.54
CA MET A 753 -43.52 30.30 4.45
C MET A 753 -44.21 29.14 3.73
N GLU A 754 -43.52 28.02 3.56
CA GLU A 754 -44.15 26.70 3.50
C GLU A 754 -43.57 25.85 4.63
N GLN A 755 -44.46 25.36 5.49
CA GLN A 755 -44.15 24.49 6.62
C GLN A 755 -43.74 23.08 6.14
N PRO A 756 -42.97 22.34 6.96
CA PRO A 756 -42.43 21.05 6.59
C PRO A 756 -43.48 19.96 6.78
N ASP A 757 -43.87 19.29 5.69
CA ASP A 757 -44.55 18.00 5.79
C ASP A 757 -43.53 16.87 5.78
N GLY A 758 -43.61 16.01 6.79
CA GLY A 758 -42.62 14.99 7.08
C GLY A 758 -42.70 13.80 6.13
N SER A 759 -41.57 13.45 5.51
CA SER A 759 -41.27 12.05 5.21
C SER A 759 -39.78 11.78 5.18
N ASN A 760 -39.37 10.77 5.93
CA ASN A 760 -38.03 10.21 5.99
C ASN A 760 -37.53 9.78 4.61
N ASN A 761 -36.39 10.31 4.17
CA ASN A 761 -35.40 9.55 3.39
C ASN A 761 -34.04 10.26 3.44
N ALA A 762 -33.14 9.72 4.28
CA ALA A 762 -31.79 10.22 4.46
C ALA A 762 -30.86 9.76 3.32
N GLN A 763 -30.57 10.64 2.36
CA GLN A 763 -29.36 10.61 1.52
C GLN A 763 -28.95 12.03 1.10
N GLY A 764 -27.65 12.31 1.18
CA GLY A 764 -26.99 13.32 0.33
C GLY A 764 -26.70 14.68 0.97
N MET A 765 -25.64 14.78 1.77
CA MET A 765 -25.02 16.08 2.11
C MET A 765 -24.09 16.50 0.96
N PRO A 766 -24.21 17.74 0.44
CA PRO A 766 -23.36 18.25 -0.63
C PRO A 766 -21.98 18.69 -0.10
N GLY A 767 -20.94 18.35 -0.86
CA GLY A 767 -19.54 18.59 -0.54
C GLY A 767 -19.19 20.08 -0.49
N CYS A 768 -18.54 20.44 0.62
CA CYS A 768 -17.70 21.63 0.69
C CYS A 768 -16.28 21.23 0.26
N GLU A 769 -15.81 21.90 -0.78
CA GLU A 769 -14.42 21.97 -1.18
C GLU A 769 -13.57 22.42 0.00
N ASP A 770 -12.59 21.62 0.38
CA ASP A 770 -11.38 22.05 1.06
C ASP A 770 -10.26 21.07 0.66
N GLU A 771 -9.25 21.64 0.02
CA GLU A 771 -7.97 21.05 -0.37
C GLU A 771 -7.38 20.16 0.74
N TYR A 772 -7.32 18.86 0.50
CA TYR A 772 -6.29 17.96 1.03
C TYR A 772 -5.91 17.00 -0.09
N ASP A 773 -4.95 17.42 -0.90
CA ASP A 773 -4.09 16.51 -1.65
C ASP A 773 -3.20 15.80 -0.62
N ASP A 774 -3.48 14.52 -0.37
CA ASP A 774 -2.52 13.44 -0.11
C ASP A 774 -3.31 12.20 0.32
N GLU A 775 -3.60 11.33 -0.65
CA GLU A 775 -3.73 9.86 -0.53
C GLU A 775 -3.69 9.21 -1.92
#